data_AF-A0A7K6Y7L2-F1
#
_entry.id   AF-A0A7K6Y7L2-F1
#
_cell.length_a   1.000
_cell.length_b   1.000
_cell.length_c   1.000
_cell.angle_alpha   90.00
_cell.angle_beta   90.00
_cell.angle_gamma   90.00
#
_symmetry.space_group_name_H-M   'P 1'
#
loop_
_entity.id
_entity.type
_entity.pdbx_description
1 polymer ?
#
loop_
_entity_poly.entity_id
_entity_poly.type
_entity_poly.pdbx_seq_one_letter_code
_entity_poly.pdbx_strand_id
1 'polypeptide(L)'
;KMKPSATYDLLVDGVGPWDFTGSFVPCELLLVGEDAYPVLVSSKKQVLIAVSQYGKGRMVVVSHEGILKDSKFSQFLRNAVEWLKPSPEALVGVHPHLDSLSQLLLRAGTKVQAGAELSSSLGVYCMDAYDSRQAKDLVGFVKAGGGLLVGGQAWHWASQHGKENVLFEFPGNQVTSVAGVYFTGNTVEKGIFKVAKKISKIPLLVPHQANLGLDAEFLLRGMSELDLVTGGIPSILLVHGVLSFPLCLDSSHCCLLAAARYGRGRVVVATHESQLFSPKLARFVLNAVRWLDAGRKGLVGVDASVKKLCSLLSQEEVKSQVSQLTGDISVYCCSSYSDKEAEKVHAFVAEGGGLLVGGQAWYWASQNCGKAAVAKYPGNKILNRFGLSILGQSVRAAKHPAVGSGEHYHFRKALALFNRHVDKHEELKAPLKDWLQRLAQDCAAFLHIPAHDCPAYASLHRILTKVLQRSGIPHVSRHCPVKSNSKEAVLLCMATELSLTMTDSAALVQKSAAGVCALPITVEIDGTNPGKTAWRSTGLYLPEGHTAVITFPCLVVSAGLKVQIGCHTDDLSHATELKRAPVVVRTCDIACQKQPISCLWGGLIYIVVPAKSILGKVPITVEGAVRAPFFKLGETCESQWKTCIRYYPAPWAELAVDNLILTVPSDSIRHMENPEPLLTLWNEIMVAISKLAAIPTKFPRPERIVTDVQISFGWMHAGYPIMGHLDSVKEMLDMKHMQTTGLWGPVHELGHNQQQNAWEFPPHTTEATCNLWSVYVHENVLGIPRHKAHQALRSQCREARIREYLKKGAKLKDWEVWTALETYLQLQEGFGWDPFTQLFFDYQKMSTIPKDNTAKMNLWAQKFSQKVNKNLAPFFTAWGWPIKKELSVELSSLPSWEQDPMRSYR
;
A
#
# COMPACT_ATOMS: atom_id res chain seq x y z
N LYS A 1 -24.32 -15.44 12.27
CA LYS A 1 -23.26 -16.26 11.64
C LYS A 1 -22.29 -16.70 12.73
N MET A 2 -22.08 -18.01 12.91
CA MET A 2 -21.13 -18.54 13.90
C MET A 2 -19.69 -18.25 13.46
N LYS A 3 -18.78 -17.97 14.40
CA LYS A 3 -17.35 -17.78 14.06
C LYS A 3 -16.75 -19.08 13.51
N PRO A 4 -15.80 -19.02 12.54
CA PRO A 4 -15.20 -20.23 11.97
C PRO A 4 -14.57 -21.16 13.02
N SER A 5 -13.93 -20.62 14.06
CA SER A 5 -13.35 -21.44 15.14
C SER A 5 -14.40 -22.23 15.91
N ALA A 6 -15.51 -21.58 16.29
CA ALA A 6 -16.61 -22.25 16.98
C ALA A 6 -17.29 -23.31 16.09
N THR A 7 -17.37 -23.05 14.78
CA THR A 7 -17.86 -24.04 13.82
C THR A 7 -16.91 -25.24 13.73
N TYR A 8 -15.61 -25.00 13.66
CA TYR A 8 -14.61 -26.06 13.67
C TYR A 8 -14.72 -26.93 14.93
N ASP A 9 -14.76 -26.29 16.10
CA ASP A 9 -14.84 -26.97 17.40
C ASP A 9 -16.11 -27.84 17.48
N LEU A 10 -17.26 -27.33 17.03
CA LEU A 10 -18.51 -28.09 16.91
C LEU A 10 -18.35 -29.33 15.99
N LEU A 11 -17.74 -29.15 14.82
CA LEU A 11 -17.61 -30.22 13.83
C LEU A 11 -16.71 -31.36 14.32
N VAL A 12 -15.67 -31.05 15.09
CA VAL A 12 -14.72 -32.04 15.60
C VAL A 12 -15.02 -32.53 17.03
N ASP A 13 -16.10 -32.05 17.64
CA ASP A 13 -16.47 -32.41 19.00
C ASP A 13 -16.74 -33.92 19.13
N GLY A 14 -16.10 -34.55 20.12
CA GLY A 14 -16.15 -36.00 20.33
C GLY A 14 -15.57 -36.86 19.19
N VAL A 15 -14.98 -36.27 18.15
CA VAL A 15 -14.40 -37.03 17.03
C VAL A 15 -13.04 -37.61 17.44
N GLY A 16 -12.88 -38.91 17.27
CA GLY A 16 -11.60 -39.60 17.47
C GLY A 16 -10.62 -39.41 16.30
N PRO A 17 -9.50 -40.15 16.27
CA PRO A 17 -8.62 -40.19 15.11
C PRO A 17 -9.40 -40.57 13.84
N TRP A 18 -9.14 -39.86 12.75
CA TRP A 18 -9.79 -40.07 11.46
C TRP A 18 -9.19 -41.29 10.75
N ASP A 19 -9.91 -42.40 10.73
CA ASP A 19 -9.43 -43.65 10.15
C ASP A 19 -9.83 -43.79 8.67
N PHE A 20 -8.88 -43.49 7.77
CA PHE A 20 -9.01 -43.66 6.32
C PHE A 20 -8.34 -44.95 5.81
N THR A 21 -8.13 -45.96 6.65
CA THR A 21 -7.53 -47.25 6.25
C THR A 21 -8.48 -48.18 5.51
N GLY A 22 -9.74 -47.76 5.30
CA GLY A 22 -10.77 -48.55 4.60
C GLY A 22 -10.49 -48.80 3.11
N SER A 23 -11.44 -49.44 2.41
CA SER A 23 -11.28 -49.84 1.00
C SER A 23 -11.26 -48.67 0.02
N PHE A 24 -11.88 -47.53 0.36
CA PHE A 24 -11.99 -46.38 -0.54
C PHE A 24 -10.73 -45.50 -0.60
N VAL A 25 -10.53 -44.78 -1.70
CA VAL A 25 -9.40 -43.85 -1.91
C VAL A 25 -9.97 -42.43 -2.03
N PRO A 26 -9.75 -41.54 -1.05
CA PRO A 26 -10.26 -40.17 -1.12
C PRO A 26 -9.50 -39.34 -2.16
N CYS A 27 -10.16 -38.28 -2.66
CA CYS A 27 -9.49 -37.25 -3.45
C CYS A 27 -9.08 -36.02 -2.61
N GLU A 28 -8.24 -35.16 -3.16
CA GLU A 28 -7.91 -33.88 -2.54
C GLU A 28 -8.96 -32.82 -2.89
N LEU A 29 -9.36 -32.00 -1.91
CA LEU A 29 -10.23 -30.85 -2.12
C LEU A 29 -9.41 -29.57 -2.31
N LEU A 30 -9.79 -28.76 -3.31
CA LEU A 30 -9.27 -27.41 -3.52
C LEU A 30 -10.23 -26.38 -2.90
N LEU A 31 -9.68 -25.45 -2.11
CA LEU A 31 -10.41 -24.38 -1.45
C LEU A 31 -10.00 -23.02 -2.03
N VAL A 32 -10.97 -22.27 -2.55
CA VAL A 32 -10.76 -20.94 -3.14
C VAL A 32 -11.70 -19.87 -2.57
N GLY A 33 -12.83 -20.26 -1.98
CA GLY A 33 -13.82 -19.34 -1.43
C GLY A 33 -13.37 -18.68 -0.14
N GLU A 34 -13.84 -17.45 0.10
CA GLU A 34 -13.53 -16.69 1.33
C GLU A 34 -14.02 -17.40 2.60
N ASP A 35 -15.19 -18.02 2.53
CA ASP A 35 -15.83 -18.78 3.61
C ASP A 35 -15.37 -20.25 3.69
N ALA A 36 -14.55 -20.72 2.75
CA ALA A 36 -14.14 -22.12 2.67
C ALA A 36 -12.92 -22.40 3.55
N TYR A 37 -12.98 -23.44 4.39
CA TYR A 37 -11.84 -23.86 5.22
C TYR A 37 -11.85 -25.36 5.55
N PRO A 38 -10.67 -25.94 5.83
CA PRO A 38 -10.55 -27.36 6.06
C PRO A 38 -10.97 -27.75 7.48
N VAL A 39 -11.71 -28.85 7.58
CA VAL A 39 -11.96 -29.59 8.83
C VAL A 39 -10.88 -30.65 9.02
N LEU A 40 -10.54 -31.37 7.95
CA LEU A 40 -9.53 -32.42 7.94
C LEU A 40 -8.49 -32.20 6.85
N VAL A 41 -7.23 -32.34 7.24
CA VAL A 41 -6.07 -32.28 6.36
C VAL A 41 -5.17 -33.49 6.63
N SER A 42 -4.63 -34.10 5.58
CA SER A 42 -3.70 -35.22 5.66
C SER A 42 -2.33 -34.81 6.23
N SER A 43 -1.47 -35.79 6.52
CA SER A 43 -0.07 -35.57 6.91
C SER A 43 0.74 -34.79 5.86
N LYS A 44 0.39 -34.96 4.57
CA LYS A 44 0.99 -34.23 3.43
C LYS A 44 0.34 -32.88 3.16
N LYS A 45 -0.50 -32.39 4.06
CA LYS A 45 -1.23 -31.11 3.96
C LYS A 45 -2.31 -31.09 2.87
N GLN A 46 -2.85 -32.24 2.46
CA GLN A 46 -3.94 -32.30 1.47
C GLN A 46 -5.30 -32.25 2.17
N VAL A 47 -6.25 -31.47 1.66
CA VAL A 47 -7.58 -31.29 2.29
C VAL A 47 -8.49 -32.46 1.95
N LEU A 48 -9.09 -33.07 2.97
CA LEU A 48 -9.99 -34.23 2.85
C LEU A 48 -11.45 -33.89 3.19
N ILE A 49 -11.66 -32.97 4.13
CA ILE A 49 -13.00 -32.50 4.51
C ILE A 49 -12.93 -30.99 4.61
N ALA A 50 -13.89 -30.33 3.99
CA ALA A 50 -14.02 -28.88 4.02
C ALA A 50 -15.45 -28.45 4.27
N VAL A 51 -15.60 -27.25 4.81
CA VAL A 51 -16.90 -26.59 4.94
C VAL A 51 -16.85 -25.23 4.28
N SER A 52 -18.01 -24.75 3.87
CA SER A 52 -18.18 -23.41 3.31
C SER A 52 -19.63 -22.94 3.46
N GLN A 53 -19.90 -21.73 2.99
CA GLN A 53 -21.22 -21.11 2.95
C GLN A 53 -21.50 -20.55 1.56
N TYR A 54 -22.78 -20.52 1.21
CA TYR A 54 -23.24 -19.88 -0.01
C TYR A 54 -24.65 -19.32 0.18
N GLY A 55 -24.83 -18.03 -0.11
CA GLY A 55 -26.05 -17.31 0.26
C GLY A 55 -26.30 -17.41 1.77
N LYS A 56 -27.45 -17.95 2.15
CA LYS A 56 -27.82 -18.19 3.55
C LYS A 56 -27.49 -19.61 4.05
N GLY A 57 -27.13 -20.52 3.16
CA GLY A 57 -26.93 -21.94 3.46
C GLY A 57 -25.50 -22.31 3.77
N ARG A 58 -25.34 -23.60 4.08
CA ARG A 58 -24.08 -24.20 4.54
C ARG A 58 -23.77 -25.45 3.72
N MET A 59 -22.48 -25.72 3.52
CA MET A 59 -22.02 -26.91 2.81
C MET A 59 -20.94 -27.63 3.61
N VAL A 60 -21.05 -28.95 3.68
CA VAL A 60 -19.99 -29.87 4.10
C VAL A 60 -19.64 -30.76 2.92
N VAL A 61 -18.36 -30.75 2.54
CA VAL A 61 -17.84 -31.52 1.40
C VAL A 61 -16.80 -32.51 1.92
N VAL A 62 -17.02 -33.79 1.61
CA VAL A 62 -16.11 -34.89 2.01
C VAL A 62 -15.49 -35.55 0.77
N SER A 63 -14.20 -35.87 0.85
CA SER A 63 -13.36 -36.36 -0.25
C SER A 63 -13.70 -37.74 -0.83
N HIS A 64 -14.74 -38.40 -0.32
CA HIS A 64 -15.23 -39.69 -0.83
C HIS A 64 -16.65 -39.95 -0.31
N GLU A 65 -17.55 -40.49 -1.14
CA GLU A 65 -18.92 -40.85 -0.71
C GLU A 65 -18.94 -41.98 0.33
N GLY A 66 -17.91 -42.84 0.31
CA GLY A 66 -17.67 -43.88 1.31
C GLY A 66 -17.58 -43.36 2.75
N ILE A 67 -17.14 -42.11 2.96
CA ILE A 67 -17.13 -41.46 4.28
C ILE A 67 -18.57 -41.32 4.83
N LEU A 68 -19.54 -41.07 3.95
CA LEU A 68 -20.95 -40.95 4.31
C LEU A 68 -21.58 -42.29 4.70
N LYS A 69 -20.94 -43.42 4.34
CA LYS A 69 -21.45 -44.78 4.54
C LYS A 69 -20.77 -45.50 5.71
N ASP A 70 -19.60 -45.05 6.13
CA ASP A 70 -18.77 -45.74 7.13
C ASP A 70 -19.05 -45.24 8.56
N SER A 71 -19.42 -46.18 9.43
CA SER A 71 -19.69 -45.96 10.86
C SER A 71 -18.55 -45.31 11.64
N LYS A 72 -17.29 -45.44 11.17
CA LYS A 72 -16.11 -44.81 11.78
C LYS A 72 -16.21 -43.28 11.80
N PHE A 73 -16.98 -42.69 10.87
CA PHE A 73 -17.20 -41.25 10.79
C PHE A 73 -18.50 -40.78 11.44
N SER A 74 -19.21 -41.67 12.15
CA SER A 74 -20.57 -41.40 12.66
C SER A 74 -20.68 -40.16 13.54
N GLN A 75 -19.72 -39.93 14.45
CA GLN A 75 -19.74 -38.74 15.30
C GLN A 75 -19.61 -37.45 14.47
N PHE A 76 -18.66 -37.41 13.54
CA PHE A 76 -18.49 -36.27 12.64
C PHE A 76 -19.74 -36.03 11.80
N LEU A 77 -20.32 -37.08 11.21
CA LEU A 77 -21.51 -36.95 10.35
C LEU A 77 -22.71 -36.38 11.11
N ARG A 78 -22.88 -36.74 12.40
CA ARG A 78 -23.90 -36.14 13.27
C ARG A 78 -23.63 -34.66 13.49
N ASN A 79 -22.40 -34.30 13.88
CA ASN A 79 -22.00 -32.90 14.09
C ASN A 79 -22.19 -32.07 12.81
N ALA A 80 -21.81 -32.63 11.66
CA ALA A 80 -21.96 -32.01 10.35
C ALA A 80 -23.43 -31.76 10.00
N VAL A 81 -24.30 -32.76 10.16
CA VAL A 81 -25.74 -32.60 9.90
C VAL A 81 -26.36 -31.59 10.84
N GLU A 82 -26.02 -31.62 12.13
CA GLU A 82 -26.52 -30.64 13.10
C GLU A 82 -26.07 -29.22 12.75
N TRP A 83 -24.81 -29.04 12.35
CA TRP A 83 -24.33 -27.77 11.85
C TRP A 83 -24.99 -27.35 10.53
N LEU A 84 -25.42 -28.27 9.68
CA LEU A 84 -26.07 -27.94 8.40
C LEU A 84 -27.52 -27.49 8.58
N LYS A 85 -28.21 -27.96 9.61
CA LYS A 85 -29.63 -27.69 9.86
C LYS A 85 -29.93 -26.19 10.03
N PRO A 86 -30.85 -25.61 9.25
CA PRO A 86 -31.29 -24.21 9.43
C PRO A 86 -32.04 -24.00 10.75
N SER A 87 -32.70 -25.04 11.27
CA SER A 87 -33.34 -25.08 12.59
C SER A 87 -33.22 -26.50 13.19
N PRO A 88 -33.30 -26.67 14.51
CA PRO A 88 -33.18 -27.99 15.15
C PRO A 88 -34.16 -29.05 14.61
N GLU A 89 -35.37 -28.62 14.22
CA GLU A 89 -36.46 -29.47 13.71
C GLU A 89 -36.38 -29.74 12.21
N ALA A 90 -35.41 -29.14 11.52
CA ALA A 90 -35.25 -29.26 10.08
C ALA A 90 -35.16 -30.74 9.63
N LEU A 91 -35.96 -31.09 8.62
CA LEU A 91 -35.98 -32.42 8.04
C LEU A 91 -34.70 -32.67 7.23
N VAL A 92 -34.09 -33.83 7.42
CA VAL A 92 -32.88 -34.25 6.68
C VAL A 92 -33.28 -35.25 5.60
N GLY A 93 -33.17 -34.85 4.33
CA GLY A 93 -33.36 -35.76 3.20
C GLY A 93 -32.05 -36.44 2.83
N VAL A 94 -32.08 -37.76 2.62
CA VAL A 94 -30.90 -38.55 2.25
C VAL A 94 -31.16 -39.24 0.91
N HIS A 95 -30.26 -39.02 -0.05
CA HIS A 95 -30.32 -39.59 -1.39
C HIS A 95 -30.38 -41.13 -1.35
N PRO A 96 -31.10 -41.82 -2.27
CA PRO A 96 -31.26 -43.27 -2.27
C PRO A 96 -29.97 -44.09 -2.20
N HIS A 97 -28.86 -43.60 -2.73
CA HIS A 97 -27.57 -44.32 -2.68
C HIS A 97 -26.84 -44.27 -1.32
N LEU A 98 -27.44 -43.63 -0.31
CA LEU A 98 -26.84 -43.38 1.01
C LEU A 98 -27.66 -43.99 2.17
N ASP A 99 -28.30 -45.15 1.98
CA ASP A 99 -29.10 -45.83 3.01
C ASP A 99 -28.38 -46.01 4.36
N SER A 100 -27.08 -46.31 4.33
CA SER A 100 -26.25 -46.43 5.53
C SER A 100 -26.20 -45.13 6.34
N LEU A 101 -26.18 -43.96 5.68
CA LEU A 101 -26.25 -42.66 6.34
C LEU A 101 -27.62 -42.43 6.98
N SER A 102 -28.71 -42.80 6.29
CA SER A 102 -30.07 -42.71 6.83
C SER A 102 -30.19 -43.50 8.13
N GLN A 103 -29.71 -44.75 8.14
CA GLN A 103 -29.74 -45.58 9.34
C GLN A 103 -28.90 -45.01 10.48
N LEU A 104 -27.71 -44.47 10.16
CA LEU A 104 -26.81 -43.85 11.14
C LEU A 104 -27.45 -42.64 11.81
N LEU A 105 -28.09 -41.77 11.03
CA LEU A 105 -28.75 -40.56 11.52
C LEU A 105 -30.05 -40.86 12.28
N LEU A 106 -30.84 -41.83 11.82
CA LEU A 106 -32.04 -42.30 12.53
C LEU A 106 -31.70 -42.87 13.90
N ARG A 107 -30.65 -43.70 14.00
CA ARG A 107 -30.15 -44.22 15.29
C ARG A 107 -29.66 -43.12 16.24
N ALA A 108 -29.29 -41.96 15.69
CA ALA A 108 -28.88 -40.79 16.45
C ALA A 108 -30.06 -39.85 16.82
N GLY A 109 -31.31 -40.25 16.53
CA GLY A 109 -32.50 -39.45 16.82
C GLY A 109 -32.77 -38.29 15.86
N THR A 110 -32.12 -38.26 14.69
CA THR A 110 -32.36 -37.22 13.68
C THR A 110 -33.61 -37.54 12.86
N LYS A 111 -34.45 -36.54 12.59
CA LYS A 111 -35.59 -36.67 11.66
C LYS A 111 -35.08 -36.79 10.22
N VAL A 112 -35.16 -38.00 9.67
CA VAL A 112 -34.62 -38.32 8.33
C VAL A 112 -35.73 -38.81 7.39
N GLN A 113 -35.72 -38.29 6.17
CA GLN A 113 -36.46 -38.84 5.04
C GLN A 113 -35.47 -39.62 4.16
N ALA A 114 -35.48 -40.94 4.26
CA ALA A 114 -34.63 -41.82 3.47
C ALA A 114 -35.14 -41.92 2.02
N GLY A 115 -34.23 -42.06 1.05
CA GLY A 115 -34.58 -42.13 -0.36
C GLY A 115 -35.24 -40.84 -0.89
N ALA A 116 -34.92 -39.70 -0.27
CA ALA A 116 -35.52 -38.42 -0.64
C ALA A 116 -34.91 -37.89 -1.95
N GLU A 117 -35.77 -37.32 -2.79
CA GLU A 117 -35.36 -36.37 -3.82
C GLU A 117 -35.22 -34.97 -3.23
N LEU A 118 -34.51 -34.08 -3.92
CA LEU A 118 -34.40 -32.68 -3.49
C LEU A 118 -35.79 -32.03 -3.46
N SER A 119 -36.14 -31.44 -2.32
CA SER A 119 -37.39 -30.71 -2.13
C SER A 119 -37.18 -29.48 -1.24
N SER A 120 -38.00 -28.45 -1.45
CA SER A 120 -37.99 -27.23 -0.64
C SER A 120 -38.43 -27.43 0.80
N SER A 121 -39.08 -28.55 1.13
CA SER A 121 -39.47 -28.92 2.49
C SER A 121 -38.31 -29.42 3.35
N LEU A 122 -37.20 -29.81 2.73
CA LEU A 122 -36.01 -30.26 3.44
C LEU A 122 -35.26 -29.06 4.03
N GLY A 123 -34.62 -29.25 5.18
CA GLY A 123 -33.63 -28.28 5.68
C GLY A 123 -32.19 -28.71 5.43
N VAL A 124 -31.94 -30.02 5.31
CA VAL A 124 -30.64 -30.57 4.91
C VAL A 124 -30.85 -31.62 3.82
N TYR A 125 -29.97 -31.64 2.83
CA TYR A 125 -29.93 -32.67 1.80
C TYR A 125 -28.55 -33.33 1.76
N CYS A 126 -28.52 -34.67 1.82
CA CYS A 126 -27.32 -35.48 1.79
C CYS A 126 -27.24 -36.27 0.49
N MET A 127 -26.16 -36.12 -0.28
CA MET A 127 -26.01 -36.77 -1.59
C MET A 127 -24.56 -37.19 -1.91
N ASP A 128 -24.41 -38.05 -2.91
CA ASP A 128 -23.13 -38.27 -3.55
C ASP A 128 -22.81 -37.16 -4.58
N ALA A 129 -21.58 -37.07 -5.06
CA ALA A 129 -21.12 -35.99 -5.92
C ALA A 129 -21.23 -36.29 -7.43
N TYR A 130 -21.97 -37.33 -7.84
CA TYR A 130 -21.93 -37.85 -9.21
C TYR A 130 -23.13 -37.45 -10.08
N ASP A 131 -24.17 -36.85 -9.49
CA ASP A 131 -25.34 -36.34 -10.20
C ASP A 131 -25.38 -34.81 -10.19
N SER A 132 -25.42 -34.21 -11.38
CA SER A 132 -25.57 -32.76 -11.58
C SER A 132 -26.85 -32.37 -12.32
N ARG A 133 -27.80 -33.29 -12.55
CA ARG A 133 -29.07 -32.99 -13.26
C ARG A 133 -29.87 -31.88 -12.57
N GLN A 134 -29.85 -31.86 -11.25
CA GLN A 134 -30.51 -30.85 -10.40
C GLN A 134 -29.54 -29.80 -9.84
N ALA A 135 -28.37 -29.58 -10.47
CA ALA A 135 -27.35 -28.69 -9.91
C ALA A 135 -27.85 -27.26 -9.67
N LYS A 136 -28.69 -26.72 -10.57
CA LYS A 136 -29.27 -25.38 -10.40
C LYS A 136 -30.20 -25.32 -9.18
N ASP A 137 -31.02 -26.35 -8.98
CA ASP A 137 -31.96 -26.42 -7.87
C ASP A 137 -31.23 -26.63 -6.54
N LEU A 138 -30.16 -27.43 -6.52
CA LEU A 138 -29.28 -27.61 -5.36
C LEU A 138 -28.60 -26.30 -4.95
N VAL A 139 -28.05 -25.57 -5.93
CA VAL A 139 -27.45 -24.26 -5.67
C VAL A 139 -28.51 -23.28 -5.14
N GLY A 140 -29.71 -23.28 -5.71
CA GLY A 140 -30.85 -22.48 -5.23
C GLY A 140 -31.25 -22.84 -3.80
N PHE A 141 -31.34 -24.13 -3.48
CA PHE A 141 -31.64 -24.66 -2.15
C PHE A 141 -30.65 -24.17 -1.10
N VAL A 142 -29.35 -24.31 -1.37
CA VAL A 142 -28.32 -23.84 -0.43
C VAL A 142 -28.35 -22.31 -0.34
N LYS A 143 -28.44 -21.60 -1.46
CA LYS A 143 -28.52 -20.12 -1.46
C LYS A 143 -29.67 -19.61 -0.59
N ALA A 144 -30.81 -20.31 -0.58
CA ALA A 144 -32.00 -19.97 0.20
C ALA A 144 -31.87 -20.25 1.71
N GLY A 145 -30.89 -21.04 2.15
CA GLY A 145 -30.68 -21.38 3.56
C GLY A 145 -30.53 -22.88 3.86
N GLY A 146 -30.70 -23.73 2.86
CA GLY A 146 -30.55 -25.17 3.00
C GLY A 146 -29.11 -25.61 3.34
N GLY A 147 -29.00 -26.75 4.01
CA GLY A 147 -27.73 -27.40 4.30
C GLY A 147 -27.42 -28.52 3.31
N LEU A 148 -26.22 -28.57 2.73
CA LEU A 148 -25.78 -29.64 1.83
C LEU A 148 -24.63 -30.44 2.44
N LEU A 149 -24.83 -31.75 2.58
CA LEU A 149 -23.75 -32.71 2.85
C LEU A 149 -23.48 -33.51 1.57
N VAL A 150 -22.30 -33.33 0.98
CA VAL A 150 -21.95 -33.97 -0.29
C VAL A 150 -20.61 -34.69 -0.19
N GLY A 151 -20.58 -35.92 -0.69
CA GLY A 151 -19.39 -36.77 -0.71
C GLY A 151 -19.14 -37.39 -2.07
N GLY A 152 -17.89 -37.42 -2.49
CA GLY A 152 -17.51 -38.11 -3.71
C GLY A 152 -16.02 -38.04 -3.96
N GLN A 153 -15.54 -38.79 -4.95
CA GLN A 153 -14.18 -38.68 -5.44
C GLN A 153 -14.17 -38.40 -6.93
N ALA A 154 -13.23 -37.58 -7.38
CA ALA A 154 -13.13 -37.21 -8.79
C ALA A 154 -11.98 -37.90 -9.53
N TRP A 155 -11.15 -38.70 -8.85
CA TRP A 155 -9.99 -39.36 -9.48
C TRP A 155 -10.41 -40.47 -10.45
N HIS A 156 -11.47 -41.22 -10.14
CA HIS A 156 -12.02 -42.26 -11.03
C HIS A 156 -12.77 -41.61 -12.21
N TRP A 157 -13.50 -40.53 -11.95
CA TRP A 157 -14.12 -39.74 -13.02
C TRP A 157 -13.04 -39.21 -13.97
N ALA A 158 -11.94 -38.71 -13.42
CA ALA A 158 -10.80 -38.21 -14.18
C ALA A 158 -10.12 -39.27 -15.05
N SER A 159 -10.09 -40.55 -14.65
CA SER A 159 -9.51 -41.60 -15.50
C SER A 159 -10.32 -41.86 -16.77
N GLN A 160 -11.59 -41.44 -16.80
CA GLN A 160 -12.48 -41.58 -17.96
C GLN A 160 -12.61 -40.30 -18.78
N HIS A 161 -12.42 -39.12 -18.16
CA HIS A 161 -12.71 -37.82 -18.77
C HIS A 161 -11.51 -36.86 -18.84
N GLY A 162 -10.34 -37.27 -18.34
CA GLY A 162 -9.17 -36.41 -18.22
C GLY A 162 -9.13 -35.64 -16.90
N LYS A 163 -7.93 -35.45 -16.34
CA LYS A 163 -7.73 -34.75 -15.06
C LYS A 163 -7.90 -33.24 -15.19
N GLU A 164 -7.60 -32.70 -16.36
CA GLU A 164 -7.73 -31.30 -16.74
C GLU A 164 -9.19 -30.81 -16.74
N ASN A 165 -10.16 -31.71 -16.95
CA ASN A 165 -11.58 -31.39 -17.03
C ASN A 165 -12.29 -31.44 -15.67
N VAL A 166 -11.71 -32.14 -14.69
CA VAL A 166 -12.32 -32.37 -13.36
C VAL A 166 -12.84 -31.10 -12.72
N LEU A 167 -12.04 -30.04 -12.71
CA LEU A 167 -12.36 -28.86 -11.92
C LEU A 167 -13.63 -28.15 -12.40
N PHE A 168 -13.91 -28.19 -13.70
CA PHE A 168 -15.03 -27.45 -14.31
C PHE A 168 -16.15 -28.35 -14.83
N GLU A 169 -15.93 -29.66 -14.96
CA GLU A 169 -16.90 -30.58 -15.56
C GLU A 169 -17.37 -31.68 -14.59
N PHE A 170 -16.63 -31.98 -13.52
CA PHE A 170 -17.07 -32.98 -12.54
C PHE A 170 -18.43 -32.59 -11.95
N PRO A 171 -19.43 -33.51 -11.90
CA PRO A 171 -20.80 -33.19 -11.47
C PRO A 171 -20.87 -32.49 -10.10
N GLY A 172 -20.14 -32.96 -9.10
CA GLY A 172 -20.09 -32.34 -7.77
C GLY A 172 -19.55 -30.92 -7.77
N ASN A 173 -18.66 -30.59 -8.71
CA ASN A 173 -18.13 -29.23 -8.89
C ASN A 173 -19.16 -28.29 -9.53
N GLN A 174 -20.22 -28.80 -10.18
CA GLN A 174 -21.34 -27.95 -10.64
C GLN A 174 -22.17 -27.37 -9.49
N VAL A 175 -22.03 -27.93 -8.28
CA VAL A 175 -22.77 -27.49 -7.08
C VAL A 175 -21.83 -26.85 -6.06
N THR A 176 -20.76 -27.54 -5.67
CA THR A 176 -19.87 -27.12 -4.57
C THR A 176 -18.99 -25.92 -4.90
N SER A 177 -18.68 -25.71 -6.19
CA SER A 177 -17.80 -24.63 -6.64
C SER A 177 -18.32 -23.24 -6.33
N VAL A 178 -19.65 -23.04 -6.26
CA VAL A 178 -20.26 -21.74 -5.94
C VAL A 178 -19.88 -21.25 -4.54
N ALA A 179 -19.62 -22.20 -3.63
CA ALA A 179 -19.12 -21.97 -2.28
C ALA A 179 -17.57 -22.03 -2.22
N GLY A 180 -16.89 -22.12 -3.36
CA GLY A 180 -15.44 -22.14 -3.46
C GLY A 180 -14.77 -23.41 -2.94
N VAL A 181 -15.46 -24.56 -2.98
CA VAL A 181 -14.90 -25.88 -2.67
C VAL A 181 -14.98 -26.73 -3.93
N TYR A 182 -13.88 -27.39 -4.30
CA TYR A 182 -13.78 -28.19 -5.51
C TYR A 182 -13.19 -29.57 -5.21
N PHE A 183 -13.75 -30.61 -5.80
CA PHE A 183 -13.12 -31.92 -5.94
C PHE A 183 -12.01 -31.86 -7.00
N THR A 184 -10.86 -32.46 -6.72
CA THR A 184 -9.76 -32.59 -7.70
C THR A 184 -9.56 -34.06 -8.10
N GLY A 185 -8.86 -34.28 -9.23
CA GLY A 185 -8.47 -35.61 -9.69
C GLY A 185 -7.28 -36.23 -8.94
N ASN A 186 -6.79 -35.58 -7.88
CA ASN A 186 -5.67 -36.08 -7.08
C ASN A 186 -6.17 -37.08 -6.06
N THR A 187 -5.47 -38.19 -5.91
CA THR A 187 -5.67 -39.13 -4.80
C THR A 187 -4.93 -38.63 -3.56
N VAL A 188 -5.48 -38.97 -2.39
CA VAL A 188 -4.83 -38.76 -1.10
C VAL A 188 -4.49 -40.12 -0.49
N GLU A 189 -3.33 -40.20 0.16
CA GLU A 189 -2.88 -41.43 0.81
C GLU A 189 -3.79 -41.83 1.97
N LYS A 190 -4.01 -43.14 2.10
CA LYS A 190 -4.75 -43.71 3.23
C LYS A 190 -3.94 -43.60 4.51
N GLY A 191 -4.61 -43.49 5.65
CA GLY A 191 -3.94 -43.46 6.95
C GLY A 191 -4.88 -43.07 8.08
N ILE A 192 -4.32 -42.96 9.28
CA ILE A 192 -5.02 -42.45 10.46
C ILE A 192 -4.55 -41.03 10.72
N PHE A 193 -5.46 -40.07 10.67
CA PHE A 193 -5.14 -38.65 10.86
C PHE A 193 -5.63 -38.14 12.20
N LYS A 194 -4.83 -37.28 12.85
CA LYS A 194 -5.19 -36.69 14.14
C LYS A 194 -6.17 -35.53 13.96
N VAL A 195 -7.08 -35.37 14.91
CA VAL A 195 -7.90 -34.15 15.03
C VAL A 195 -7.00 -32.98 15.38
N ALA A 196 -7.03 -31.92 14.57
CA ALA A 196 -6.24 -30.72 14.86
C ALA A 196 -6.92 -29.90 15.96
N LYS A 197 -6.12 -29.25 16.82
CA LYS A 197 -6.65 -28.38 17.89
C LYS A 197 -7.26 -27.07 17.39
N LYS A 198 -6.98 -26.70 16.14
CA LYS A 198 -7.38 -25.45 15.49
C LYS A 198 -7.51 -25.72 14.00
N ILE A 199 -8.30 -24.89 13.30
CA ILE A 199 -8.41 -24.91 11.84
C ILE A 199 -7.02 -24.96 11.20
N SER A 200 -6.83 -25.96 10.34
CA SER A 200 -5.59 -26.17 9.59
C SER A 200 -5.40 -25.08 8.53
N LYS A 201 -4.14 -24.83 8.16
CA LYS A 201 -3.83 -23.85 7.12
C LYS A 201 -4.21 -24.44 5.76
N ILE A 202 -4.88 -23.64 4.94
CA ILE A 202 -5.17 -23.93 3.53
C ILE A 202 -3.84 -23.96 2.75
N PRO A 203 -3.58 -25.01 1.94
CA PRO A 203 -2.39 -25.07 1.11
C PRO A 203 -2.25 -23.86 0.18
N LEU A 204 -1.00 -23.42 -0.05
CA LEU A 204 -0.72 -22.32 -0.98
C LEU A 204 -1.04 -22.70 -2.43
N LEU A 205 -0.69 -23.95 -2.78
CA LEU A 205 -0.84 -24.54 -4.10
C LEU A 205 -1.46 -25.93 -3.93
N VAL A 206 -2.39 -26.26 -4.82
CA VAL A 206 -2.96 -27.61 -4.98
C VAL A 206 -2.87 -27.94 -6.47
N PRO A 207 -2.14 -28.99 -6.89
CA PRO A 207 -2.05 -29.36 -8.30
C PRO A 207 -3.42 -29.80 -8.83
N HIS A 208 -4.18 -28.92 -9.49
CA HIS A 208 -5.53 -29.25 -9.96
C HIS A 208 -5.61 -29.63 -11.44
N GLN A 209 -4.51 -29.51 -12.19
CA GLN A 209 -4.37 -29.83 -13.63
C GLN A 209 -5.28 -29.04 -14.59
N ALA A 210 -6.23 -28.25 -14.09
CA ALA A 210 -7.00 -27.32 -14.91
C ALA A 210 -6.07 -26.37 -15.70
N ASN A 211 -6.27 -26.30 -17.02
CA ASN A 211 -5.36 -25.60 -17.92
C ASN A 211 -5.74 -24.12 -18.08
N LEU A 212 -5.34 -23.30 -17.11
CA LEU A 212 -5.51 -21.84 -17.17
C LEU A 212 -4.67 -21.19 -18.29
N GLY A 213 -3.66 -21.89 -18.81
CA GLY A 213 -2.87 -21.46 -19.96
C GLY A 213 -3.73 -21.37 -21.24
N LEU A 214 -4.61 -22.35 -21.47
CA LEU A 214 -5.56 -22.31 -22.59
C LEU A 214 -6.57 -21.16 -22.48
N ASP A 215 -6.98 -20.82 -21.25
CA ASP A 215 -7.83 -19.65 -21.03
C ASP A 215 -7.09 -18.35 -21.40
N ALA A 216 -5.84 -18.21 -20.99
CA ALA A 216 -4.99 -17.08 -21.36
C ALA A 216 -4.77 -17.02 -22.89
N GLU A 217 -4.46 -18.15 -23.53
CA GLU A 217 -4.30 -18.23 -24.99
C GLU A 217 -5.59 -17.86 -25.74
N PHE A 218 -6.76 -18.25 -25.22
CA PHE A 218 -8.04 -17.84 -25.78
C PHE A 218 -8.23 -16.33 -25.71
N LEU A 219 -7.98 -15.74 -24.53
CA LEU A 219 -8.11 -14.30 -24.30
C LEU A 219 -7.12 -13.51 -25.15
N LEU A 220 -5.90 -14.03 -25.33
CA LEU A 220 -4.79 -13.39 -26.03
C LEU A 220 -4.73 -13.72 -27.53
N ARG A 221 -5.68 -14.50 -28.05
CA ARG A 221 -5.68 -14.98 -29.43
C ARG A 221 -5.58 -13.84 -30.44
N GLY A 222 -4.58 -13.93 -31.31
CA GLY A 222 -4.33 -12.95 -32.38
C GLY A 222 -3.63 -11.67 -31.90
N MET A 223 -3.02 -11.69 -30.71
CA MET A 223 -2.31 -10.54 -30.15
C MET A 223 -0.91 -10.94 -29.71
N SER A 224 0.10 -10.29 -30.29
CA SER A 224 1.49 -10.37 -29.83
C SER A 224 1.80 -9.31 -28.78
N GLU A 225 1.07 -8.19 -28.79
CA GLU A 225 1.28 -7.02 -27.95
C GLU A 225 -0.06 -6.42 -27.51
N LEU A 226 -0.10 -5.87 -26.31
CA LEU A 226 -1.23 -5.15 -25.72
C LEU A 226 -0.84 -3.67 -25.55
N ASP A 227 -1.46 -2.78 -26.34
CA ASP A 227 -1.25 -1.33 -26.25
C ASP A 227 -2.16 -0.72 -25.18
N LEU A 228 -1.61 -0.54 -23.97
CA LEU A 228 -2.33 0.05 -22.84
C LEU A 228 -2.35 1.59 -22.86
N VAL A 229 -1.79 2.24 -23.88
CA VAL A 229 -1.81 3.71 -24.07
C VAL A 229 -3.18 4.13 -24.59
N THR A 230 -4.17 4.07 -23.71
CA THR A 230 -5.61 4.26 -24.00
C THR A 230 -6.17 5.59 -23.50
N GLY A 231 -5.29 6.50 -23.07
CA GLY A 231 -5.65 7.83 -22.53
C GLY A 231 -5.76 7.90 -21.00
N GLY A 232 -5.66 6.76 -20.31
CA GLY A 232 -5.63 6.66 -18.84
C GLY A 232 -4.31 6.12 -18.30
N ILE A 233 -4.06 6.34 -17.01
CA ILE A 233 -2.91 5.78 -16.29
C ILE A 233 -3.36 4.50 -15.59
N PRO A 234 -2.83 3.31 -15.93
CA PRO A 234 -3.24 2.06 -15.31
C PRO A 234 -2.76 1.92 -13.86
N SER A 235 -3.57 1.26 -13.04
CA SER A 235 -3.14 0.70 -11.74
C SER A 235 -2.38 -0.62 -11.90
N ILE A 236 -1.90 -1.19 -10.81
CA ILE A 236 -1.33 -2.55 -10.75
C ILE A 236 -2.35 -3.54 -10.18
N LEU A 237 -2.34 -4.79 -10.64
CA LEU A 237 -3.13 -5.88 -10.09
C LEU A 237 -2.32 -6.78 -9.14
N LEU A 238 -2.94 -7.14 -8.01
CA LEU A 238 -2.54 -8.28 -7.19
C LEU A 238 -3.34 -9.50 -7.63
N VAL A 239 -2.65 -10.51 -8.17
CA VAL A 239 -3.26 -11.78 -8.60
C VAL A 239 -2.98 -12.83 -7.52
N HIS A 240 -3.96 -13.04 -6.63
CA HIS A 240 -3.78 -13.80 -5.38
C HIS A 240 -4.73 -15.01 -5.22
N GLY A 241 -5.64 -15.25 -6.16
CA GLY A 241 -6.51 -16.41 -6.22
C GLY A 241 -5.77 -17.67 -6.66
N VAL A 242 -6.31 -18.86 -6.38
CA VAL A 242 -5.70 -20.10 -6.93
C VAL A 242 -6.08 -20.29 -8.40
N LEU A 243 -7.26 -19.79 -8.80
CA LEU A 243 -7.80 -19.89 -10.16
C LEU A 243 -7.75 -18.56 -10.92
N SER A 244 -6.90 -17.63 -10.47
CA SER A 244 -6.62 -16.38 -11.17
C SER A 244 -5.25 -16.42 -11.83
N PHE A 245 -5.10 -15.70 -12.94
CA PHE A 245 -3.90 -15.73 -13.77
C PHE A 245 -3.68 -14.38 -14.48
N PRO A 246 -2.41 -13.98 -14.66
CA PRO A 246 -2.08 -12.75 -15.37
C PRO A 246 -2.26 -12.90 -16.89
N LEU A 247 -2.63 -11.81 -17.55
CA LEU A 247 -2.74 -11.71 -19.02
C LEU A 247 -1.75 -10.71 -19.62
N CYS A 248 -1.32 -9.73 -18.82
CA CYS A 248 -0.34 -8.72 -19.18
C CYS A 248 0.56 -8.43 -17.97
N LEU A 249 1.87 -8.58 -18.16
CA LEU A 249 2.91 -8.25 -17.17
C LEU A 249 3.89 -7.27 -17.80
N ASP A 250 4.33 -6.28 -17.03
CA ASP A 250 5.48 -5.46 -17.43
C ASP A 250 6.82 -6.16 -17.13
N SER A 251 7.94 -5.50 -17.46
CA SER A 251 9.28 -6.02 -17.21
C SER A 251 9.65 -6.16 -15.73
N SER A 252 8.89 -5.54 -14.82
CA SER A 252 9.03 -5.65 -13.37
C SER A 252 8.00 -6.63 -12.77
N HIS A 253 7.34 -7.42 -13.61
CA HIS A 253 6.28 -8.37 -13.25
C HIS A 253 5.04 -7.72 -12.62
N CYS A 254 4.79 -6.42 -12.84
CA CYS A 254 3.54 -5.79 -12.45
C CYS A 254 2.42 -6.25 -13.39
N CYS A 255 1.34 -6.77 -12.83
CA CYS A 255 0.20 -7.26 -13.61
C CYS A 255 -0.76 -6.12 -13.98
N LEU A 256 -1.07 -5.99 -15.26
CA LEU A 256 -1.88 -4.89 -15.80
C LEU A 256 -3.24 -5.34 -16.36
N LEU A 257 -3.36 -6.62 -16.69
CA LEU A 257 -4.59 -7.30 -17.07
C LEU A 257 -4.55 -8.70 -16.45
N ALA A 258 -5.66 -9.16 -15.89
CA ALA A 258 -5.77 -10.50 -15.30
C ALA A 258 -7.16 -11.09 -15.52
N ALA A 259 -7.25 -12.40 -15.37
CA ALA A 259 -8.52 -13.12 -15.38
C ALA A 259 -8.59 -14.11 -14.22
N ALA A 260 -9.80 -14.58 -13.93
CA ALA A 260 -10.05 -15.60 -12.94
C ALA A 260 -11.26 -16.46 -13.31
N ARG A 261 -11.26 -17.70 -12.82
CA ARG A 261 -12.47 -18.54 -12.72
C ARG A 261 -12.92 -18.59 -11.27
N TYR A 262 -14.23 -18.52 -11.06
CA TYR A 262 -14.82 -18.65 -9.73
C TYR A 262 -16.22 -19.26 -9.82
N GLY A 263 -16.49 -20.27 -9.01
CA GLY A 263 -17.68 -21.10 -9.17
C GLY A 263 -17.73 -21.68 -10.58
N ARG A 264 -18.83 -21.37 -11.28
CA ARG A 264 -19.06 -21.72 -12.68
C ARG A 264 -18.78 -20.57 -13.65
N GLY A 265 -18.49 -19.38 -13.13
CA GLY A 265 -18.30 -18.16 -13.91
C GLY A 265 -16.86 -17.76 -14.10
N ARG A 266 -16.70 -16.57 -14.69
CA ARG A 266 -15.44 -16.08 -15.25
C ARG A 266 -15.33 -14.57 -15.03
N VAL A 267 -14.12 -14.08 -14.80
CA VAL A 267 -13.83 -12.66 -14.53
C VAL A 267 -12.64 -12.22 -15.36
N VAL A 268 -12.73 -11.04 -15.98
CA VAL A 268 -11.60 -10.34 -16.62
C VAL A 268 -11.52 -8.94 -16.04
N VAL A 269 -10.32 -8.53 -15.64
CA VAL A 269 -10.05 -7.24 -14.98
C VAL A 269 -9.08 -6.40 -15.80
N ALA A 270 -9.48 -5.16 -16.04
CA ALA A 270 -8.69 -4.10 -16.64
C ALA A 270 -8.29 -3.04 -15.61
N THR A 271 -7.06 -2.55 -15.69
CA THR A 271 -6.47 -1.58 -14.72
C THR A 271 -6.81 -0.12 -15.02
N HIS A 272 -7.66 0.12 -16.02
CA HIS A 272 -8.30 1.39 -16.31
C HIS A 272 -9.56 1.14 -17.14
N GLU A 273 -10.65 1.88 -16.92
CA GLU A 273 -11.92 1.68 -17.64
C GLU A 273 -11.81 2.00 -19.14
N SER A 274 -10.93 2.94 -19.53
CA SER A 274 -10.66 3.26 -20.94
C SER A 274 -10.14 2.07 -21.75
N GLN A 275 -9.55 1.08 -21.10
CA GLN A 275 -9.06 -0.14 -21.75
C GLN A 275 -10.21 -0.99 -22.29
N LEU A 276 -11.42 -0.88 -21.70
CA LEU A 276 -12.58 -1.66 -22.11
C LEU A 276 -13.18 -1.19 -23.44
N PHE A 277 -12.98 0.07 -23.83
CA PHE A 277 -13.59 0.64 -25.04
C PHE A 277 -12.57 1.32 -25.97
N SER A 278 -11.28 1.09 -25.76
CA SER A 278 -10.25 1.58 -26.66
C SER A 278 -10.19 0.74 -27.93
N PRO A 279 -10.19 1.36 -29.12
CA PRO A 279 -9.99 0.63 -30.38
C PRO A 279 -8.70 -0.21 -30.40
N LYS A 280 -7.66 0.25 -29.69
CA LYS A 280 -6.37 -0.44 -29.56
C LYS A 280 -6.46 -1.81 -28.89
N LEU A 281 -7.46 -2.03 -28.05
CA LEU A 281 -7.70 -3.28 -27.33
C LEU A 281 -8.98 -3.98 -27.79
N ALA A 282 -9.56 -3.57 -28.93
CA ALA A 282 -10.84 -4.09 -29.38
C ALA A 282 -10.84 -5.62 -29.51
N ARG A 283 -9.80 -6.20 -30.11
CA ARG A 283 -9.68 -7.66 -30.24
C ARG A 283 -9.63 -8.36 -28.88
N PHE A 284 -8.86 -7.84 -27.93
CA PHE A 284 -8.79 -8.37 -26.56
C PHE A 284 -10.17 -8.33 -25.90
N VAL A 285 -10.86 -7.20 -25.96
CA VAL A 285 -12.18 -7.02 -25.35
C VAL A 285 -13.20 -7.99 -25.94
N LEU A 286 -13.18 -8.20 -27.26
CA LEU A 286 -14.07 -9.16 -27.93
C LEU A 286 -13.76 -10.60 -27.52
N ASN A 287 -12.48 -10.98 -27.44
CA ASN A 287 -12.07 -12.29 -26.92
C ASN A 287 -12.52 -12.45 -25.47
N ALA A 288 -12.36 -11.42 -24.63
CA ALA A 288 -12.81 -11.41 -23.25
C ALA A 288 -14.32 -11.63 -23.15
N VAL A 289 -15.14 -10.90 -23.90
CA VAL A 289 -16.60 -11.09 -23.88
C VAL A 289 -17.00 -12.50 -24.32
N ARG A 290 -16.38 -13.04 -25.38
CA ARG A 290 -16.64 -14.42 -25.84
C ARG A 290 -16.23 -15.47 -24.79
N TRP A 291 -15.08 -15.27 -24.14
CA TRP A 291 -14.63 -16.15 -23.07
C TRP A 291 -15.56 -16.08 -21.86
N LEU A 292 -15.99 -14.88 -21.47
CA LEU A 292 -16.88 -14.63 -20.35
C LEU A 292 -18.28 -15.19 -20.57
N ASP A 293 -18.80 -15.14 -21.79
CA ASP A 293 -20.12 -15.69 -22.16
C ASP A 293 -20.15 -17.23 -22.09
N ALA A 294 -18.99 -17.87 -22.25
CA ALA A 294 -18.83 -19.32 -22.19
C ALA A 294 -19.78 -20.09 -23.14
N GLY A 295 -20.16 -19.47 -24.27
CA GLY A 295 -21.02 -20.07 -25.29
C GLY A 295 -22.52 -20.00 -25.00
N ARG A 296 -22.95 -19.29 -23.95
CA ARG A 296 -24.37 -19.08 -23.63
C ARG A 296 -25.12 -18.28 -24.68
N LYS A 297 -24.42 -17.47 -25.47
CA LYS A 297 -24.98 -16.55 -26.48
C LYS A 297 -26.06 -15.63 -25.89
N GLY A 298 -25.87 -15.25 -24.63
CA GLY A 298 -26.80 -14.38 -23.90
C GLY A 298 -26.54 -12.90 -24.16
N LEU A 299 -27.29 -12.05 -23.45
CA LEU A 299 -27.18 -10.60 -23.56
C LEU A 299 -25.96 -10.07 -22.79
N VAL A 300 -25.19 -9.18 -23.41
CA VAL A 300 -24.12 -8.43 -22.74
C VAL A 300 -24.71 -7.17 -22.12
N GLY A 301 -24.82 -7.14 -20.79
CA GLY A 301 -25.26 -5.96 -20.06
C GLY A 301 -24.09 -5.02 -19.77
N VAL A 302 -24.23 -3.75 -20.15
CA VAL A 302 -23.18 -2.74 -20.03
C VAL A 302 -23.64 -1.67 -19.05
N ASP A 303 -22.92 -1.48 -17.95
CA ASP A 303 -23.23 -0.41 -17.01
C ASP A 303 -23.04 0.97 -17.68
N ALA A 304 -23.82 1.95 -17.24
CA ALA A 304 -23.79 3.30 -17.79
C ALA A 304 -22.38 3.95 -17.72
N SER A 305 -21.56 3.57 -16.74
CA SER A 305 -20.18 4.05 -16.58
C SER A 305 -19.24 3.64 -17.73
N VAL A 306 -19.54 2.56 -18.44
CA VAL A 306 -18.73 2.02 -19.54
C VAL A 306 -19.51 1.92 -20.85
N LYS A 307 -20.59 2.71 -21.01
CA LYS A 307 -21.48 2.71 -22.19
C LYS A 307 -20.80 2.81 -23.55
N LYS A 308 -19.59 3.40 -23.62
CA LYS A 308 -18.77 3.47 -24.84
C LYS A 308 -18.42 2.08 -25.40
N LEU A 309 -18.43 1.05 -24.54
CA LEU A 309 -18.22 -0.35 -24.93
C LEU A 309 -19.29 -0.84 -25.92
N CYS A 310 -20.55 -0.38 -25.80
CA CYS A 310 -21.62 -0.81 -26.71
C CYS A 310 -21.27 -0.53 -28.17
N SER A 311 -20.67 0.63 -28.46
CA SER A 311 -20.25 0.98 -29.83
C SER A 311 -19.22 0.00 -30.41
N LEU A 312 -18.33 -0.52 -29.56
CA LEU A 312 -17.32 -1.51 -29.95
C LEU A 312 -17.95 -2.90 -30.15
N LEU A 313 -18.90 -3.28 -29.30
CA LEU A 313 -19.61 -4.57 -29.40
C LEU A 313 -20.55 -4.63 -30.62
N SER A 314 -21.22 -3.53 -30.95
CA SER A 314 -22.12 -3.45 -32.10
C SER A 314 -21.41 -3.64 -33.44
N GLN A 315 -20.13 -3.26 -33.55
CA GLN A 315 -19.33 -3.45 -34.77
C GLN A 315 -19.10 -4.93 -35.11
N GLU A 316 -19.26 -5.83 -34.13
CA GLU A 316 -19.00 -7.27 -34.25
C GLU A 316 -20.26 -8.10 -33.95
N GLU A 317 -21.43 -7.48 -34.11
CA GLU A 317 -22.76 -8.11 -33.97
C GLU A 317 -23.01 -8.76 -32.60
N VAL A 318 -22.32 -8.31 -31.55
CA VAL A 318 -22.54 -8.78 -30.18
C VAL A 318 -23.77 -8.09 -29.59
N LYS A 319 -24.79 -8.87 -29.22
CA LYS A 319 -26.01 -8.38 -28.55
C LYS A 319 -25.66 -7.75 -27.21
N SER A 320 -25.75 -6.42 -27.13
CA SER A 320 -25.47 -5.67 -25.91
C SER A 320 -26.51 -4.59 -25.64
N GLN A 321 -26.73 -4.29 -24.37
CA GLN A 321 -27.60 -3.19 -23.94
C GLN A 321 -27.01 -2.47 -22.73
N VAL A 322 -27.33 -1.19 -22.59
CA VAL A 322 -26.98 -0.45 -21.37
C VAL A 322 -28.01 -0.79 -20.29
N SER A 323 -27.60 -1.48 -19.24
CA SER A 323 -28.49 -1.88 -18.15
C SER A 323 -27.73 -2.15 -16.85
N GLN A 324 -28.47 -2.18 -15.73
CA GLN A 324 -27.98 -2.78 -14.49
C GLN A 324 -27.95 -4.31 -14.61
N LEU A 325 -27.38 -5.01 -13.61
CA LEU A 325 -27.34 -6.47 -13.61
C LEU A 325 -28.74 -7.07 -13.40
N THR A 326 -29.25 -7.74 -14.43
CA THR A 326 -30.52 -8.46 -14.51
C THR A 326 -30.30 -9.95 -14.82
N GLY A 327 -31.34 -10.79 -14.64
CA GLY A 327 -31.21 -12.25 -14.74
C GLY A 327 -31.00 -12.84 -16.13
N ASP A 328 -31.23 -12.06 -17.18
CA ASP A 328 -31.09 -12.43 -18.61
C ASP A 328 -29.69 -12.15 -19.18
N ILE A 329 -28.83 -11.47 -18.41
CA ILE A 329 -27.46 -11.13 -18.81
C ILE A 329 -26.56 -12.36 -18.70
N SER A 330 -25.73 -12.62 -19.72
CA SER A 330 -24.67 -13.63 -19.66
C SER A 330 -23.31 -13.05 -19.32
N VAL A 331 -23.06 -11.80 -19.71
CA VAL A 331 -21.84 -11.04 -19.42
C VAL A 331 -22.20 -9.65 -18.93
N TYR A 332 -21.73 -9.28 -17.75
CA TYR A 332 -21.89 -7.95 -17.19
C TYR A 332 -20.58 -7.16 -17.27
N CYS A 333 -20.65 -5.98 -17.88
CA CYS A 333 -19.52 -5.09 -18.10
C CYS A 333 -19.68 -3.82 -17.27
N CYS A 334 -18.76 -3.52 -16.35
CA CYS A 334 -18.90 -2.36 -15.46
C CYS A 334 -17.56 -1.69 -15.13
N SER A 335 -17.63 -0.50 -14.53
CA SER A 335 -16.47 0.10 -13.87
C SER A 335 -16.26 -0.44 -12.45
N SER A 336 -15.05 -0.30 -11.91
CA SER A 336 -14.71 -0.73 -10.55
C SER A 336 -14.94 0.35 -9.48
N TYR A 337 -15.69 1.41 -9.80
CA TYR A 337 -15.89 2.57 -8.90
C TYR A 337 -17.06 2.44 -7.92
N SER A 338 -17.83 1.35 -7.97
CA SER A 338 -18.99 1.12 -7.12
C SER A 338 -19.03 -0.33 -6.61
N ASP A 339 -19.44 -0.50 -5.36
CA ASP A 339 -19.67 -1.79 -4.69
C ASP A 339 -21.15 -2.04 -4.37
N LYS A 340 -22.06 -1.16 -4.82
CA LYS A 340 -23.50 -1.24 -4.50
C LYS A 340 -24.16 -2.57 -4.87
N GLU A 341 -23.68 -3.22 -5.92
CA GLU A 341 -24.20 -4.50 -6.41
C GLU A 341 -23.26 -5.68 -6.11
N ALA A 342 -22.30 -5.54 -5.18
CA ALA A 342 -21.26 -6.55 -4.95
C ALA A 342 -21.81 -7.97 -4.74
N GLU A 343 -22.77 -8.15 -3.82
CA GLU A 343 -23.36 -9.48 -3.57
C GLU A 343 -24.10 -10.05 -4.77
N LYS A 344 -24.76 -9.20 -5.58
CA LYS A 344 -25.41 -9.65 -6.83
C LYS A 344 -24.37 -10.10 -7.85
N VAL A 345 -23.28 -9.35 -8.01
CA VAL A 345 -22.17 -9.68 -8.90
C VAL A 345 -21.48 -10.97 -8.45
N HIS A 346 -21.28 -11.15 -7.15
CA HIS A 346 -20.70 -12.37 -6.59
C HIS A 346 -21.56 -13.60 -6.88
N ALA A 347 -22.88 -13.51 -6.64
CA ALA A 347 -23.80 -14.59 -6.95
C ALA A 347 -23.84 -14.88 -8.47
N PHE A 348 -23.95 -13.83 -9.28
CA PHE A 348 -23.95 -13.92 -10.74
C PHE A 348 -22.72 -14.66 -11.27
N VAL A 349 -21.52 -14.28 -10.85
CA VAL A 349 -20.28 -14.98 -11.27
C VAL A 349 -20.23 -16.39 -10.70
N ALA A 350 -20.51 -16.60 -9.41
CA ALA A 350 -20.47 -17.94 -8.81
C ALA A 350 -21.38 -18.94 -9.53
N GLU A 351 -22.56 -18.49 -9.99
CA GLU A 351 -23.58 -19.31 -10.66
C GLU A 351 -23.34 -19.49 -12.17
N GLY A 352 -22.36 -18.81 -12.76
CA GLY A 352 -21.97 -19.00 -14.15
C GLY A 352 -21.65 -17.74 -14.92
N GLY A 353 -22.13 -16.58 -14.47
CA GLY A 353 -22.01 -15.30 -15.15
C GLY A 353 -20.58 -14.87 -15.47
N GLY A 354 -20.43 -14.06 -16.52
CA GLY A 354 -19.16 -13.46 -16.91
C GLY A 354 -19.05 -12.00 -16.46
N LEU A 355 -17.99 -11.62 -15.75
CA LEU A 355 -17.74 -10.24 -15.34
C LEU A 355 -16.55 -9.64 -16.12
N LEU A 356 -16.79 -8.55 -16.85
CA LEU A 356 -15.74 -7.69 -17.41
C LEU A 356 -15.72 -6.38 -16.61
N VAL A 357 -14.63 -6.10 -15.91
CA VAL A 357 -14.57 -4.90 -15.05
C VAL A 357 -13.28 -4.12 -15.27
N GLY A 358 -13.40 -2.79 -15.29
CA GLY A 358 -12.28 -1.88 -15.53
C GLY A 358 -12.26 -0.70 -14.58
N GLY A 359 -11.08 -0.26 -14.17
CA GLY A 359 -10.90 1.02 -13.47
C GLY A 359 -9.58 1.09 -12.73
N GLN A 360 -9.36 2.21 -12.06
CA GLN A 360 -8.09 2.49 -11.40
C GLN A 360 -8.28 2.90 -9.93
N ALA A 361 -7.43 2.36 -9.07
CA ALA A 361 -7.48 2.62 -7.63
C ALA A 361 -6.42 3.65 -7.17
N TRP A 362 -5.44 4.00 -8.02
CA TRP A 362 -4.41 4.98 -7.65
C TRP A 362 -4.98 6.39 -7.39
N TYR A 363 -5.98 6.82 -8.17
CA TYR A 363 -6.64 8.11 -7.96
C TYR A 363 -7.48 8.05 -6.68
N TRP A 364 -8.18 6.94 -6.44
CA TRP A 364 -8.91 6.76 -5.20
C TRP A 364 -7.97 6.82 -3.99
N ALA A 365 -6.80 6.20 -4.08
CA ALA A 365 -5.77 6.21 -3.04
C ALA A 365 -5.20 7.63 -2.82
N SER A 366 -5.01 8.41 -3.88
CA SER A 366 -4.58 9.82 -3.76
C SER A 366 -5.60 10.70 -3.05
N GLN A 367 -6.89 10.39 -3.19
CA GLN A 367 -7.97 11.08 -2.46
C GLN A 367 -8.23 10.51 -1.05
N ASN A 368 -7.68 9.33 -0.74
CA ASN A 368 -7.90 8.61 0.51
C ASN A 368 -6.58 8.22 1.18
N CYS A 369 -5.67 9.20 1.31
CA CYS A 369 -4.35 8.98 1.91
C CYS A 369 -4.43 8.25 3.26
N GLY A 370 -3.62 7.21 3.43
CA GLY A 370 -3.61 6.38 4.64
C GLY A 370 -4.64 5.26 4.67
N LYS A 371 -5.54 5.14 3.68
CA LYS A 371 -6.43 3.98 3.54
C LYS A 371 -5.87 2.99 2.53
N ALA A 372 -5.82 1.70 2.90
CA ALA A 372 -5.37 0.65 2.01
C ALA A 372 -6.39 0.39 0.88
N ALA A 373 -6.04 0.75 -0.36
CA ALA A 373 -6.90 0.57 -1.53
C ALA A 373 -7.33 -0.90 -1.75
N VAL A 374 -6.41 -1.84 -1.54
CA VAL A 374 -6.67 -3.30 -1.64
C VAL A 374 -7.85 -3.77 -0.76
N ALA A 375 -8.15 -3.04 0.32
CA ALA A 375 -9.23 -3.37 1.26
C ALA A 375 -10.45 -2.47 1.14
N LYS A 376 -10.25 -1.19 0.81
CA LYS A 376 -11.28 -0.14 0.94
C LYS A 376 -11.79 0.42 -0.38
N TYR A 377 -11.07 0.22 -1.49
CA TYR A 377 -11.53 0.62 -2.80
C TYR A 377 -12.79 -0.16 -3.19
N PRO A 378 -13.87 0.50 -3.68
CA PRO A 378 -15.13 -0.17 -3.99
C PRO A 378 -14.98 -1.41 -4.88
N GLY A 379 -14.21 -1.34 -5.96
CA GLY A 379 -13.98 -2.47 -6.86
C GLY A 379 -13.34 -3.67 -6.18
N ASN A 380 -12.50 -3.48 -5.18
CA ASN A 380 -11.86 -4.58 -4.47
C ASN A 380 -12.80 -5.32 -3.51
N LYS A 381 -13.91 -4.69 -3.08
CA LYS A 381 -14.98 -5.40 -2.37
C LYS A 381 -15.69 -6.42 -3.27
N ILE A 382 -15.60 -6.24 -4.58
CA ILE A 382 -16.07 -7.22 -5.58
C ILE A 382 -14.95 -8.22 -5.89
N LEU A 383 -13.78 -7.71 -6.28
CA LEU A 383 -12.71 -8.50 -6.90
C LEU A 383 -11.95 -9.42 -5.94
N ASN A 384 -11.82 -9.07 -4.66
CA ASN A 384 -11.05 -9.87 -3.69
C ASN A 384 -11.60 -11.31 -3.57
N ARG A 385 -12.94 -11.47 -3.64
CA ARG A 385 -13.62 -12.77 -3.63
C ARG A 385 -13.22 -13.67 -4.80
N PHE A 386 -12.83 -13.07 -5.92
CA PHE A 386 -12.37 -13.77 -7.12
C PHE A 386 -10.84 -13.94 -7.17
N GLY A 387 -10.12 -13.51 -6.13
CA GLY A 387 -8.67 -13.64 -6.08
C GLY A 387 -7.90 -12.61 -6.90
N LEU A 388 -8.49 -11.42 -7.09
CA LEU A 388 -7.92 -10.31 -7.83
C LEU A 388 -8.10 -9.02 -7.02
N SER A 389 -7.12 -8.11 -7.06
CA SER A 389 -7.27 -6.77 -6.46
C SER A 389 -6.60 -5.71 -7.33
N ILE A 390 -7.21 -4.53 -7.44
CA ILE A 390 -6.62 -3.33 -8.05
C ILE A 390 -5.90 -2.54 -6.95
N LEU A 391 -4.60 -2.36 -7.10
CA LEU A 391 -3.77 -1.69 -6.11
C LEU A 391 -3.74 -0.17 -6.31
N GLY A 392 -3.38 0.56 -5.25
CA GLY A 392 -3.30 2.02 -5.25
C GLY A 392 -2.07 2.59 -5.97
N GLN A 393 -1.17 1.74 -6.46
CA GLN A 393 -0.02 2.14 -7.27
C GLN A 393 -0.40 2.23 -8.75
N SER A 394 0.26 3.15 -9.46
CA SER A 394 0.14 3.31 -10.90
C SER A 394 1.44 2.96 -11.61
N VAL A 395 1.32 2.61 -12.88
CA VAL A 395 2.46 2.50 -13.80
C VAL A 395 2.23 3.36 -15.03
N ARG A 396 3.31 3.79 -15.68
CA ARG A 396 3.21 4.51 -16.95
C ARG A 396 2.58 3.59 -18.00
N ALA A 397 1.54 4.08 -18.68
CA ALA A 397 0.95 3.35 -19.79
C ALA A 397 1.99 3.12 -20.88
N ALA A 398 2.14 1.86 -21.29
CA ALA A 398 3.05 1.43 -22.33
C ALA A 398 2.45 0.26 -23.11
N LYS A 399 3.18 -0.18 -24.14
CA LYS A 399 2.87 -1.40 -24.85
C LYS A 399 3.64 -2.55 -24.22
N HIS A 400 2.98 -3.68 -24.04
CA HIS A 400 3.55 -4.84 -23.38
C HIS A 400 3.30 -6.10 -24.20
N PRO A 401 4.23 -7.06 -24.21
CA PRO A 401 3.98 -8.36 -24.84
C PRO A 401 2.81 -9.04 -24.15
N ALA A 402 2.00 -9.75 -24.93
CA ALA A 402 1.01 -10.66 -24.38
C ALA A 402 1.72 -11.75 -23.55
N VAL A 403 1.13 -12.15 -22.42
CA VAL A 403 1.71 -13.22 -21.58
C VAL A 403 1.73 -14.53 -22.38
N GLY A 404 2.93 -15.01 -22.73
CA GLY A 404 3.12 -16.20 -23.57
C GLY A 404 2.92 -17.52 -22.83
N SER A 405 3.13 -18.65 -23.52
CA SER A 405 3.15 -19.97 -22.89
C SER A 405 4.44 -20.14 -22.06
N GLY A 406 4.33 -20.07 -20.74
CA GLY A 406 5.51 -20.13 -19.86
C GLY A 406 5.19 -19.96 -18.38
N GLU A 407 6.22 -20.05 -17.54
CA GLU A 407 6.08 -19.77 -16.11
C GLU A 407 6.07 -18.27 -15.85
N HIS A 408 4.93 -17.75 -15.40
CA HIS A 408 4.76 -16.33 -15.08
C HIS A 408 4.63 -16.09 -13.58
N TYR A 409 4.91 -14.85 -13.20
CA TYR A 409 4.74 -14.41 -11.82
C TYR A 409 3.27 -14.55 -11.41
N HIS A 410 3.06 -15.19 -10.26
CA HIS A 410 1.77 -15.27 -9.58
C HIS A 410 2.02 -15.32 -8.08
N PHE A 411 1.29 -14.52 -7.29
CA PHE A 411 1.61 -14.29 -5.87
C PHE A 411 1.76 -15.59 -5.07
N ARG A 412 0.77 -16.48 -5.15
CA ARG A 412 0.82 -17.76 -4.41
C ARG A 412 1.94 -18.69 -4.87
N LYS A 413 2.30 -18.63 -6.16
CA LYS A 413 3.38 -19.44 -6.73
C LYS A 413 4.72 -18.93 -6.22
N ALA A 414 4.96 -17.61 -6.33
CA ALA A 414 6.14 -16.96 -5.80
C ALA A 414 6.29 -17.20 -4.28
N LEU A 415 5.21 -17.05 -3.52
CA LEU A 415 5.22 -17.31 -2.08
C LEU A 415 5.50 -18.78 -1.73
N ALA A 416 4.98 -19.74 -2.50
CA ALA A 416 5.27 -21.15 -2.27
C ALA A 416 6.74 -21.49 -2.56
N LEU A 417 7.31 -20.94 -3.65
CA LEU A 417 8.74 -21.07 -3.96
C LEU A 417 9.59 -20.43 -2.86
N PHE A 418 9.21 -19.24 -2.40
CA PHE A 418 9.89 -18.53 -1.31
C PHE A 418 9.85 -19.30 0.00
N ASN A 419 8.68 -19.80 0.41
CA ASN A 419 8.56 -20.61 1.63
C ASN A 419 9.44 -21.88 1.56
N ARG A 420 9.50 -22.54 0.39
CA ARG A 420 10.39 -23.71 0.20
C ARG A 420 11.87 -23.32 0.29
N HIS A 421 12.26 -22.21 -0.33
CA HIS A 421 13.64 -21.70 -0.28
C HIS A 421 14.06 -21.38 1.17
N VAL A 422 13.19 -20.69 1.92
CA VAL A 422 13.39 -20.40 3.35
C VAL A 422 13.48 -21.69 4.17
N ASP A 423 12.57 -22.66 3.96
CA ASP A 423 12.52 -23.90 4.74
C ASP A 423 13.73 -24.82 4.50
N LYS A 424 14.36 -24.78 3.32
CA LYS A 424 15.43 -25.70 2.92
C LYS A 424 16.82 -25.07 2.79
N HIS A 425 16.93 -23.75 2.91
CA HIS A 425 18.17 -23.00 2.67
C HIS A 425 18.81 -23.32 1.29
N GLU A 426 18.00 -23.61 0.27
CA GLU A 426 18.47 -23.87 -1.10
C GLU A 426 19.06 -22.58 -1.72
N GLU A 427 19.88 -22.69 -2.76
CA GLU A 427 20.36 -21.53 -3.51
C GLU A 427 19.21 -20.80 -4.23
N LEU A 428 19.25 -19.46 -4.26
CA LEU A 428 18.24 -18.64 -4.92
C LEU A 428 18.37 -18.73 -6.45
N LYS A 429 17.43 -19.44 -7.09
CA LYS A 429 17.40 -19.67 -8.54
C LYS A 429 16.18 -19.02 -9.21
N ALA A 430 16.26 -18.85 -10.54
CA ALA A 430 15.11 -18.47 -11.35
C ALA A 430 13.98 -19.52 -11.22
N PRO A 431 12.71 -19.13 -11.29
CA PRO A 431 12.24 -17.75 -11.50
C PRO A 431 12.15 -16.91 -10.21
N LEU A 432 12.28 -17.54 -9.03
CA LEU A 432 12.10 -16.84 -7.74
C LEU A 432 13.06 -15.64 -7.59
N LYS A 433 14.31 -15.79 -8.03
CA LYS A 433 15.32 -14.72 -7.98
C LYS A 433 14.84 -13.41 -8.64
N ASP A 434 14.08 -13.51 -9.72
CA ASP A 434 13.61 -12.35 -10.48
C ASP A 434 12.27 -11.82 -9.92
N TRP A 435 11.63 -12.59 -9.04
CA TRP A 435 10.31 -12.30 -8.49
C TRP A 435 10.34 -11.70 -7.08
N LEU A 436 11.49 -11.63 -6.41
CA LEU A 436 11.56 -11.23 -4.99
C LEU A 436 11.01 -9.83 -4.74
N GLN A 437 11.37 -8.85 -5.58
CA GLN A 437 10.88 -7.48 -5.40
C GLN A 437 9.35 -7.39 -5.53
N ARG A 438 8.78 -8.04 -6.57
CA ARG A 438 7.33 -8.10 -6.77
C ARG A 438 6.64 -8.87 -5.64
N LEU A 439 7.25 -9.95 -5.16
CA LEU A 439 6.76 -10.73 -4.02
C LEU A 439 6.71 -9.89 -2.74
N ALA A 440 7.74 -9.09 -2.45
CA ALA A 440 7.74 -8.19 -1.28
C ALA A 440 6.55 -7.22 -1.36
N GLN A 441 6.37 -6.56 -2.50
CA GLN A 441 5.29 -5.59 -2.72
C GLN A 441 3.90 -6.24 -2.64
N ASP A 442 3.73 -7.46 -3.16
CA ASP A 442 2.47 -8.19 -3.07
C ASP A 442 2.20 -8.75 -1.67
N CYS A 443 3.23 -9.14 -0.93
CA CYS A 443 3.10 -9.47 0.50
C CYS A 443 2.58 -8.26 1.28
N ALA A 444 3.14 -7.07 1.04
CA ALA A 444 2.66 -5.84 1.67
C ALA A 444 1.21 -5.53 1.33
N ALA A 445 0.87 -5.56 0.03
CA ALA A 445 -0.51 -5.33 -0.41
C ALA A 445 -1.47 -6.37 0.18
N PHE A 446 -1.12 -7.66 0.14
CA PHE A 446 -1.99 -8.74 0.61
C PHE A 446 -2.28 -8.65 2.11
N LEU A 447 -1.28 -8.29 2.93
CA LEU A 447 -1.43 -8.19 4.38
C LEU A 447 -2.42 -7.09 4.80
N HIS A 448 -2.68 -6.11 3.94
CA HIS A 448 -3.71 -5.12 4.19
C HIS A 448 -5.14 -5.58 3.87
N ILE A 449 -5.32 -6.76 3.25
CA ILE A 449 -6.65 -7.34 3.06
C ILE A 449 -7.18 -7.83 4.42
N PRO A 450 -8.39 -7.45 4.85
CA PRO A 450 -8.92 -7.87 6.15
C PRO A 450 -9.02 -9.39 6.26
N ALA A 451 -8.25 -9.96 7.19
CA ALA A 451 -8.27 -11.39 7.49
C ALA A 451 -9.28 -11.77 8.60
N HIS A 452 -9.83 -10.79 9.32
CA HIS A 452 -10.84 -11.03 10.35
C HIS A 452 -12.10 -11.64 9.72
N ASP A 453 -12.56 -12.78 10.26
CA ASP A 453 -13.68 -13.57 9.75
C ASP A 453 -13.56 -14.13 8.32
N CYS A 454 -12.39 -14.03 7.68
CA CYS A 454 -12.10 -14.68 6.39
C CYS A 454 -11.06 -15.79 6.57
N PRO A 455 -11.46 -17.06 6.73
CA PRO A 455 -10.55 -18.20 6.90
C PRO A 455 -9.46 -18.31 5.83
N ALA A 456 -9.79 -17.99 4.56
CA ALA A 456 -8.86 -18.01 3.44
C ALA A 456 -7.67 -17.06 3.66
N TYR A 457 -7.95 -15.81 4.04
CA TYR A 457 -6.91 -14.79 4.26
C TYR A 457 -6.23 -14.97 5.61
N ALA A 458 -6.97 -15.33 6.67
CA ALA A 458 -6.39 -15.69 7.96
C ALA A 458 -5.37 -16.84 7.84
N SER A 459 -5.63 -17.82 6.99
CA SER A 459 -4.67 -18.90 6.69
C SER A 459 -3.38 -18.36 6.07
N LEU A 460 -3.48 -17.45 5.09
CA LEU A 460 -2.31 -16.84 4.45
C LEU A 460 -1.50 -15.95 5.41
N HIS A 461 -2.15 -15.12 6.22
CA HIS A 461 -1.49 -14.36 7.28
C HIS A 461 -0.71 -15.28 8.23
N ARG A 462 -1.30 -16.42 8.63
CA ARG A 462 -0.62 -17.43 9.47
C ARG A 462 0.54 -18.11 8.77
N ILE A 463 0.52 -18.25 7.44
CA ILE A 463 1.66 -18.77 6.67
C ILE A 463 2.80 -17.75 6.69
N LEU A 464 2.51 -16.49 6.33
CA LEU A 464 3.49 -15.39 6.31
C LEU A 464 4.13 -15.18 7.69
N THR A 465 3.31 -15.17 8.75
CA THR A 465 3.79 -15.08 10.14
C THR A 465 4.74 -16.23 10.48
N LYS A 466 4.42 -17.47 10.07
CA LYS A 466 5.29 -18.63 10.32
C LYS A 466 6.60 -18.59 9.53
N VAL A 467 6.59 -18.08 8.30
CA VAL A 467 7.81 -17.86 7.52
C VAL A 467 8.73 -16.92 8.27
N LEU A 468 8.19 -15.80 8.75
CA LEU A 468 8.97 -14.81 9.49
C LEU A 468 9.47 -15.35 10.84
N GLN A 469 8.62 -16.01 11.63
CA GLN A 469 9.01 -16.60 12.91
C GLN A 469 10.13 -17.65 12.80
N ARG A 470 10.20 -18.36 11.67
CA ARG A 470 11.26 -19.34 11.40
C ARG A 470 12.55 -18.68 10.92
N SER A 471 12.43 -17.64 10.10
CA SER A 471 13.58 -16.97 9.48
C SER A 471 14.25 -15.95 10.40
N GLY A 472 13.48 -15.39 11.34
CA GLY A 472 13.84 -14.18 12.06
C GLY A 472 13.68 -12.92 11.21
N ILE A 473 13.80 -11.77 11.86
CA ILE A 473 13.86 -10.47 11.18
C ILE A 473 15.32 -10.23 10.79
N PRO A 474 15.64 -9.99 9.50
CA PRO A 474 17.00 -9.73 9.08
C PRO A 474 17.60 -8.50 9.78
N HIS A 475 18.87 -8.60 10.17
CA HIS A 475 19.62 -7.45 10.65
C HIS A 475 20.05 -6.58 9.47
N VAL A 476 19.70 -5.29 9.51
CA VAL A 476 20.01 -4.32 8.45
C VAL A 476 20.63 -3.07 9.07
N SER A 477 21.77 -2.63 8.54
CA SER A 477 22.48 -1.42 9.01
C SER A 477 23.39 -0.85 7.90
N ARG A 478 24.01 0.32 8.14
CA ARG A 478 25.04 0.88 7.24
C ARG A 478 26.18 -0.12 6.95
N HIS A 479 26.55 -0.94 7.92
CA HIS A 479 27.64 -1.91 7.83
C HIS A 479 27.21 -3.30 7.37
N CYS A 480 25.90 -3.56 7.35
CA CYS A 480 25.30 -4.80 6.87
C CYS A 480 24.09 -4.44 5.99
N PRO A 481 24.34 -3.89 4.79
CA PRO A 481 23.26 -3.49 3.91
C PRO A 481 22.58 -4.70 3.27
N VAL A 482 21.29 -4.54 2.96
CA VAL A 482 20.44 -5.55 2.33
C VAL A 482 20.11 -5.12 0.91
N LYS A 483 20.44 -5.95 -0.09
CA LYS A 483 20.04 -5.68 -1.49
C LYS A 483 18.52 -5.80 -1.62
N SER A 484 17.88 -4.92 -2.39
CA SER A 484 16.41 -4.96 -2.52
C SER A 484 15.87 -6.21 -3.23
N ASN A 485 16.67 -6.81 -4.12
CA ASN A 485 16.35 -8.10 -4.73
C ASN A 485 16.96 -9.28 -3.94
N SER A 486 16.65 -9.38 -2.64
CA SER A 486 17.15 -10.43 -1.74
C SER A 486 16.03 -11.02 -0.89
N LYS A 487 16.26 -12.19 -0.30
CA LYS A 487 15.30 -12.81 0.63
C LYS A 487 15.13 -11.96 1.89
N GLU A 488 16.18 -11.29 2.33
CA GLU A 488 16.20 -10.40 3.49
C GLU A 488 15.27 -9.20 3.25
N ALA A 489 15.29 -8.60 2.06
CA ALA A 489 14.38 -7.51 1.72
C ALA A 489 12.90 -7.94 1.79
N VAL A 490 12.57 -9.12 1.29
CA VAL A 490 11.21 -9.70 1.40
C VAL A 490 10.81 -9.87 2.87
N LEU A 491 11.70 -10.42 3.70
CA LEU A 491 11.45 -10.63 5.13
C LEU A 491 11.29 -9.32 5.90
N LEU A 492 12.11 -8.29 5.61
CA LEU A 492 11.98 -6.94 6.22
C LEU A 492 10.64 -6.29 5.88
N CYS A 493 10.22 -6.40 4.63
CA CYS A 493 8.92 -5.91 4.17
C CYS A 493 7.78 -6.67 4.88
N MET A 494 7.81 -8.00 4.88
CA MET A 494 6.83 -8.83 5.58
C MET A 494 6.75 -8.51 7.08
N ALA A 495 7.89 -8.30 7.75
CA ALA A 495 7.94 -7.97 9.17
C ALA A 495 7.26 -6.63 9.47
N THR A 496 7.61 -5.61 8.68
CA THR A 496 7.00 -4.28 8.80
C THR A 496 5.49 -4.38 8.65
N GLU A 497 5.01 -5.02 7.60
CA GLU A 497 3.58 -5.09 7.27
C GLU A 497 2.76 -5.96 8.23
N LEU A 498 3.32 -7.09 8.68
CA LEU A 498 2.70 -7.88 9.74
C LEU A 498 2.59 -7.07 11.03
N SER A 499 3.59 -6.28 11.39
CA SER A 499 3.54 -5.45 12.58
C SER A 499 2.43 -4.39 12.53
N LEU A 500 2.06 -3.91 11.33
CA LEU A 500 0.98 -2.95 11.13
C LEU A 500 -0.41 -3.55 11.31
N THR A 501 -0.55 -4.88 11.13
CA THR A 501 -1.82 -5.60 11.10
C THR A 501 -2.07 -6.43 12.37
N MET A 502 -1.02 -6.73 13.14
CA MET A 502 -1.10 -7.43 14.42
C MET A 502 -1.33 -6.45 15.57
N THR A 503 -2.09 -6.88 16.59
CA THR A 503 -2.32 -6.11 17.82
C THR A 503 -1.12 -6.11 18.77
N ASP A 504 -0.21 -7.07 18.62
CA ASP A 504 1.02 -7.16 19.41
C ASP A 504 2.21 -7.52 18.52
N SER A 505 3.08 -6.54 18.27
CA SER A 505 4.30 -6.72 17.48
C SER A 505 5.41 -7.45 18.25
N ALA A 506 5.34 -7.55 19.58
CA ALA A 506 6.35 -8.22 20.39
C ALA A 506 6.45 -9.71 20.05
N ALA A 507 5.32 -10.32 19.65
CA ALA A 507 5.25 -11.69 19.15
C ALA A 507 6.12 -11.96 17.90
N LEU A 508 6.55 -10.92 17.18
CA LEU A 508 7.44 -11.02 16.03
C LEU A 508 8.93 -10.91 16.40
N VAL A 509 9.25 -10.16 17.46
CA VAL A 509 10.64 -9.80 17.80
C VAL A 509 11.26 -10.80 18.80
N GLN A 510 10.45 -11.60 19.50
CA GLN A 510 10.91 -12.55 20.53
C GLN A 510 11.84 -11.93 21.60
N LYS A 511 11.83 -10.59 21.76
CA LYS A 511 12.58 -9.89 22.81
C LYS A 511 11.70 -9.71 24.04
N SER A 512 12.28 -9.93 25.22
CA SER A 512 11.63 -9.63 26.51
C SER A 512 11.51 -8.11 26.69
N ALA A 513 10.43 -7.66 27.32
CA ALA A 513 10.16 -6.25 27.62
C ALA A 513 11.03 -5.68 28.76
N ALA A 514 12.33 -5.98 28.76
CA ALA A 514 13.25 -5.51 29.78
C ALA A 514 13.59 -4.02 29.54
N GLY A 515 13.33 -3.16 30.53
CA GLY A 515 13.72 -1.74 30.51
C GLY A 515 12.64 -0.73 30.11
N VAL A 516 11.39 -1.17 29.93
CA VAL A 516 10.24 -0.27 29.75
C VAL A 516 9.94 0.43 31.08
N CYS A 517 9.70 1.74 31.05
CA CYS A 517 9.31 2.48 32.24
C CYS A 517 7.98 1.90 32.77
N ALA A 518 7.98 1.40 34.01
CA ALA A 518 6.78 0.80 34.63
C ALA A 518 5.69 1.85 34.96
N LEU A 519 6.00 3.15 34.90
CA LEU A 519 5.10 4.22 35.29
C LEU A 519 4.59 5.03 34.07
N PRO A 520 3.29 5.35 34.03
CA PRO A 520 2.73 6.25 33.02
C PRO A 520 3.40 7.64 33.05
N ILE A 521 3.65 8.23 31.88
CA ILE A 521 4.21 9.58 31.76
C ILE A 521 3.17 10.50 31.12
N THR A 522 2.79 11.58 31.82
CA THR A 522 1.89 12.60 31.28
C THR A 522 2.68 13.77 30.71
N VAL A 523 2.33 14.18 29.49
CA VAL A 523 2.91 15.33 28.80
C VAL A 523 1.80 16.25 28.32
N GLU A 524 2.04 17.56 28.36
CA GLU A 524 1.13 18.56 27.83
C GLU A 524 1.44 18.83 26.36
N ILE A 525 0.44 18.71 25.48
CA ILE A 525 0.59 18.92 24.04
C ILE A 525 -0.30 20.08 23.60
N ASP A 526 0.27 21.03 22.85
CA ASP A 526 -0.52 22.10 22.24
C ASP A 526 -1.22 21.60 20.96
N GLY A 527 -2.51 21.34 21.08
CA GLY A 527 -3.42 20.97 20.01
C GLY A 527 -3.91 22.17 19.17
N THR A 528 -3.43 23.38 19.41
CA THR A 528 -3.70 24.55 18.54
C THR A 528 -2.73 24.56 17.37
N ASN A 529 -3.24 24.75 16.15
CA ASN A 529 -2.43 24.80 14.94
C ASN A 529 -3.07 25.67 13.85
N PRO A 530 -2.73 26.97 13.77
CA PRO A 530 -3.30 27.87 12.75
C PRO A 530 -2.75 27.61 11.33
N GLY A 531 -1.61 26.91 11.22
CA GLY A 531 -0.94 26.64 9.95
C GLY A 531 -1.32 25.31 9.29
N LYS A 532 -0.41 24.80 8.45
CA LYS A 532 -0.46 23.43 7.91
C LYS A 532 -0.26 22.41 9.03
N THR A 533 -0.57 21.13 8.77
CA THR A 533 -0.35 20.02 9.71
C THR A 533 1.02 20.08 10.38
N ALA A 534 1.07 19.87 11.70
CA ALA A 534 2.27 20.04 12.51
C ALA A 534 2.48 18.87 13.48
N TRP A 535 3.75 18.53 13.74
CA TRP A 535 4.12 17.50 14.70
C TRP A 535 4.48 18.13 16.05
N ARG A 536 3.88 17.63 17.13
CA ARG A 536 4.20 18.01 18.50
C ARG A 536 5.04 16.91 19.14
N SER A 537 6.24 17.29 19.58
CA SER A 537 7.17 16.41 20.30
C SER A 537 6.63 16.09 21.68
N THR A 538 6.74 14.82 22.09
CA THR A 538 6.37 14.38 23.45
C THR A 538 7.59 14.25 24.37
N GLY A 539 8.80 14.20 23.82
CA GLY A 539 10.00 13.82 24.57
C GLY A 539 10.00 12.34 25.00
N LEU A 540 9.16 11.51 24.39
CA LEU A 540 9.03 10.08 24.67
C LEU A 540 9.42 9.26 23.45
N TYR A 541 9.90 8.04 23.71
CA TYR A 541 10.32 7.07 22.71
C TYR A 541 9.66 5.72 23.00
N LEU A 542 9.07 5.10 21.98
CA LEU A 542 8.57 3.73 22.04
C LEU A 542 9.72 2.77 21.68
N PRO A 543 10.15 1.88 22.59
CA PRO A 543 11.16 0.88 22.29
C PRO A 543 10.76 -0.07 21.14
N GLU A 544 11.75 -0.58 20.41
CA GLU A 544 11.58 -1.55 19.32
C GLU A 544 10.70 -2.74 19.76
N GLY A 545 9.69 -3.07 18.95
CA GLY A 545 8.80 -4.21 19.18
C GLY A 545 7.76 -4.05 20.29
N HIS A 546 7.75 -2.91 20.99
CA HIS A 546 6.85 -2.69 22.13
C HIS A 546 5.52 -2.06 21.73
N THR A 547 4.55 -2.15 22.64
CA THR A 547 3.25 -1.49 22.54
C THR A 547 3.15 -0.41 23.61
N ALA A 548 2.83 0.82 23.21
CA ALA A 548 2.42 1.87 24.13
C ALA A 548 0.89 1.91 24.25
N VAL A 549 0.39 2.23 25.44
CA VAL A 549 -1.02 2.60 25.63
C VAL A 549 -1.08 4.09 25.89
N ILE A 550 -1.73 4.82 24.98
CA ILE A 550 -1.84 6.27 25.06
C ILE A 550 -3.25 6.64 25.47
N THR A 551 -3.37 7.37 26.59
CA THR A 551 -4.62 7.89 27.12
C THR A 551 -4.78 9.36 26.72
N PHE A 552 -5.87 9.65 26.02
CA PHE A 552 -6.26 10.96 25.53
C PHE A 552 -7.53 11.48 26.23
N PRO A 553 -7.66 12.81 26.41
CA PRO A 553 -8.91 13.44 26.80
C PRO A 553 -10.00 13.20 25.73
N CYS A 554 -11.26 13.16 26.16
CA CYS A 554 -12.39 12.89 25.26
C CYS A 554 -12.45 13.85 24.06
N LEU A 555 -12.09 15.12 24.27
CA LEU A 555 -12.12 16.16 23.23
C LEU A 555 -11.12 15.93 22.08
N VAL A 556 -10.10 15.09 22.28
CA VAL A 556 -9.10 14.75 21.25
C VAL A 556 -9.60 13.63 20.34
N VAL A 557 -10.44 12.74 20.87
CA VAL A 557 -10.97 11.59 20.12
C VAL A 557 -11.82 12.10 18.96
N SER A 558 -11.53 11.61 17.75
CA SER A 558 -12.20 12.04 16.50
C SER A 558 -11.98 13.51 16.10
N ALA A 559 -11.08 14.25 16.76
CA ALA A 559 -10.74 15.63 16.39
C ALA A 559 -9.74 15.71 15.20
N GLY A 560 -9.45 14.59 14.54
CA GLY A 560 -8.56 14.50 13.38
C GLY A 560 -7.06 14.46 13.72
N LEU A 561 -6.69 14.40 15.00
CA LEU A 561 -5.31 14.22 15.44
C LEU A 561 -4.84 12.77 15.20
N LYS A 562 -3.53 12.61 15.02
CA LYS A 562 -2.89 11.30 14.83
C LYS A 562 -1.73 11.10 15.81
N VAL A 563 -1.44 9.86 16.11
CA VAL A 563 -0.17 9.47 16.74
C VAL A 563 0.79 9.05 15.64
N GLN A 564 2.04 9.47 15.73
CA GLN A 564 3.13 8.96 14.91
C GLN A 564 4.27 8.46 15.78
N ILE A 565 4.81 7.28 15.45
CA ILE A 565 6.01 6.70 16.02
C ILE A 565 7.09 6.73 14.95
N GLY A 566 8.24 7.34 15.27
CA GLY A 566 9.35 7.52 14.34
C GLY A 566 9.40 8.95 13.78
N CYS A 567 10.61 9.48 13.64
CA CYS A 567 10.88 10.85 13.18
C CYS A 567 11.07 10.95 11.65
N HIS A 568 11.20 9.83 10.94
CA HIS A 568 11.49 9.80 9.51
C HIS A 568 10.22 10.03 8.67
N THR A 569 10.41 10.31 7.37
CA THR A 569 9.32 10.31 6.36
C THR A 569 9.61 9.47 5.12
N ASP A 570 10.86 9.04 4.96
CA ASP A 570 11.32 8.41 3.73
C ASP A 570 10.94 6.93 3.63
N ASP A 571 10.31 6.60 2.51
CA ASP A 571 10.07 5.23 2.06
C ASP A 571 11.20 4.78 1.13
N LEU A 572 12.03 3.84 1.60
CA LEU A 572 13.17 3.31 0.84
C LEU A 572 12.82 2.07 0.01
N SER A 573 11.54 1.74 -0.18
CA SER A 573 11.11 0.52 -0.89
C SER A 573 11.59 0.43 -2.35
N HIS A 574 12.01 1.55 -2.94
CA HIS A 574 12.58 1.63 -4.28
C HIS A 574 14.11 1.69 -4.32
N ALA A 575 14.79 1.70 -3.17
CA ALA A 575 16.23 1.70 -3.13
C ALA A 575 16.79 0.38 -3.67
N THR A 576 17.96 0.42 -4.32
CA THR A 576 18.67 -0.79 -4.78
C THR A 576 19.33 -1.55 -3.62
N GLU A 577 19.63 -0.82 -2.54
CA GLU A 577 20.25 -1.32 -1.34
C GLU A 577 19.65 -0.60 -0.12
N LEU A 578 19.42 -1.34 0.96
CA LEU A 578 18.78 -0.91 2.20
C LEU A 578 19.81 -0.95 3.35
N LYS A 579 20.04 0.19 3.99
CA LYS A 579 20.89 0.36 5.19
C LYS A 579 20.06 0.45 6.47
N ARG A 580 18.73 0.46 6.34
CA ARG A 580 17.73 0.26 7.39
C ARG A 580 16.49 -0.37 6.77
N ALA A 581 15.50 -0.74 7.60
CA ALA A 581 14.21 -1.18 7.07
C ALA A 581 13.57 -0.08 6.19
N PRO A 582 12.83 -0.45 5.12
CA PRO A 582 12.34 0.51 4.14
C PRO A 582 11.46 1.63 4.72
N VAL A 583 10.52 1.25 5.59
CA VAL A 583 9.59 2.14 6.28
C VAL A 583 9.69 1.86 7.78
N VAL A 584 10.12 2.87 8.54
CA VAL A 584 10.38 2.79 9.99
C VAL A 584 9.42 3.67 10.81
N VAL A 585 8.27 4.01 10.22
CA VAL A 585 7.29 4.94 10.81
C VAL A 585 5.95 4.23 10.97
N ARG A 586 5.28 4.47 12.08
CA ARG A 586 3.90 4.03 12.32
C ARG A 586 3.02 5.24 12.60
N THR A 587 1.94 5.40 11.84
CA THR A 587 0.95 6.45 12.07
C THR A 587 -0.45 5.86 12.22
N CYS A 588 -1.22 6.35 13.19
CA CYS A 588 -2.64 5.99 13.33
C CYS A 588 -3.49 7.17 13.81
N ASP A 589 -4.74 7.22 13.35
CA ASP A 589 -5.71 8.21 13.82
C ASP A 589 -6.08 7.93 15.29
N ILE A 590 -6.40 8.97 16.07
CA ILE A 590 -6.85 8.81 17.46
C ILE A 590 -8.34 8.47 17.47
N ALA A 591 -8.64 7.17 17.56
CA ALA A 591 -9.98 6.60 17.42
C ALA A 591 -10.70 6.37 18.76
N CYS A 592 -9.96 6.30 19.88
CA CYS A 592 -10.54 6.07 21.21
C CYS A 592 -9.67 6.72 22.30
N GLN A 593 -10.24 6.88 23.51
CA GLN A 593 -9.55 7.52 24.63
C GLN A 593 -8.30 6.74 25.08
N LYS A 594 -8.36 5.41 25.13
CA LYS A 594 -7.21 4.55 25.46
C LYS A 594 -6.81 3.76 24.24
N GLN A 595 -5.80 4.23 23.53
CA GLN A 595 -5.37 3.65 22.26
C GLN A 595 -4.05 2.88 22.41
N PRO A 596 -4.04 1.56 22.16
CA PRO A 596 -2.80 0.83 22.02
C PRO A 596 -2.14 1.12 20.67
N ILE A 597 -0.83 1.29 20.65
CA ILE A 597 -0.02 1.46 19.45
C ILE A 597 1.27 0.66 19.55
N SER A 598 1.49 -0.23 18.60
CA SER A 598 2.73 -1.00 18.46
C SER A 598 3.55 -0.50 17.29
N CYS A 599 4.88 -0.56 17.42
CA CYS A 599 5.80 -0.26 16.33
C CYS A 599 6.96 -1.25 16.37
N LEU A 600 7.17 -1.97 15.26
CA LEU A 600 8.24 -2.95 15.18
C LEU A 600 9.61 -2.31 15.40
N TRP A 601 9.85 -1.16 14.77
CA TRP A 601 11.16 -0.51 14.73
C TRP A 601 11.40 0.46 15.89
N GLY A 602 10.36 0.75 16.68
CA GLY A 602 10.40 1.79 17.70
C GLY A 602 10.51 3.20 17.09
N GLY A 603 10.53 4.22 17.94
CA GLY A 603 10.63 5.60 17.47
C GLY A 603 10.18 6.65 18.49
N LEU A 604 10.55 7.90 18.25
CA LEU A 604 10.01 9.04 18.98
C LEU A 604 8.49 9.12 18.79
N ILE A 605 7.77 9.45 19.85
CA ILE A 605 6.31 9.57 19.85
C ILE A 605 5.93 11.02 19.55
N TYR A 606 5.13 11.21 18.51
CA TYR A 606 4.63 12.52 18.08
C TYR A 606 3.11 12.53 18.07
N ILE A 607 2.55 13.70 18.38
CA ILE A 607 1.14 14.00 18.11
C ILE A 607 1.08 14.89 16.87
N VAL A 608 0.43 14.38 15.83
CA VAL A 608 0.23 15.11 14.57
C VAL A 608 -1.08 15.88 14.68
N VAL A 609 -0.96 17.20 14.71
CA VAL A 609 -2.08 18.13 14.84
C VAL A 609 -2.49 18.62 13.45
N PRO A 610 -3.76 18.43 13.03
CA PRO A 610 -4.22 18.86 11.72
C PRO A 610 -4.21 20.39 11.59
N ALA A 611 -4.24 20.88 10.35
CA ALA A 611 -4.39 22.30 10.08
C ALA A 611 -5.68 22.85 10.70
N LYS A 612 -5.63 24.10 11.19
CA LYS A 612 -6.76 24.85 11.79
C LYS A 612 -7.33 24.25 13.09
N SER A 613 -6.58 23.37 13.76
CA SER A 613 -6.99 22.86 15.06
C SER A 613 -6.96 23.95 16.14
N ILE A 614 -7.94 23.93 17.05
CA ILE A 614 -8.13 24.94 18.12
C ILE A 614 -8.27 24.32 19.52
N LEU A 615 -7.75 23.09 19.71
CA LEU A 615 -8.00 22.31 20.93
C LEU A 615 -7.28 22.85 22.18
N GLY A 616 -6.34 23.80 22.05
CA GLY A 616 -5.54 24.27 23.17
C GLY A 616 -4.58 23.21 23.70
N LYS A 617 -4.11 23.41 24.93
CA LYS A 617 -3.24 22.48 25.65
C LYS A 617 -4.03 21.27 26.13
N VAL A 618 -3.57 20.07 25.77
CA VAL A 618 -4.20 18.80 26.15
C VAL A 618 -3.20 17.89 26.86
N PRO A 619 -3.53 17.32 28.03
CA PRO A 619 -2.68 16.35 28.70
C PRO A 619 -2.82 14.99 28.02
N ILE A 620 -1.70 14.34 27.72
CA ILE A 620 -1.66 13.00 27.13
C ILE A 620 -0.79 12.12 28.02
N THR A 621 -1.31 10.95 28.39
CA THR A 621 -0.58 10.01 29.25
C THR A 621 -0.16 8.80 28.44
N VAL A 622 1.12 8.44 28.51
CA VAL A 622 1.71 7.33 27.76
C VAL A 622 2.26 6.29 28.72
N GLU A 623 1.79 5.05 28.57
CA GLU A 623 2.31 3.86 29.22
C GLU A 623 3.14 3.05 28.21
N GLY A 624 4.24 2.42 28.63
CA GLY A 624 5.05 1.57 27.75
C GLY A 624 6.16 2.30 26.97
N ALA A 625 6.40 3.58 27.28
CA ALA A 625 7.45 4.40 26.64
C ALA A 625 8.62 4.69 27.57
N VAL A 626 9.74 5.15 27.01
CA VAL A 626 10.90 5.68 27.74
C VAL A 626 11.09 7.16 27.41
N ARG A 627 11.82 7.89 28.26
CA ARG A 627 12.16 9.29 27.99
C ARG A 627 13.23 9.38 26.91
N ALA A 628 13.16 10.42 26.09
CA ALA A 628 14.18 10.79 25.12
C ALA A 628 14.89 12.08 25.56
N PRO A 629 16.19 12.25 25.27
CA PRO A 629 16.85 13.54 25.48
C PRO A 629 16.15 14.62 24.66
N PHE A 630 15.52 15.56 25.34
CA PHE A 630 14.80 16.67 24.71
C PHE A 630 15.19 17.96 25.41
N PHE A 631 15.85 18.85 24.68
CA PHE A 631 16.20 20.19 25.16
C PHE A 631 15.45 21.23 24.34
N LYS A 632 14.75 22.13 25.03
CA LYS A 632 14.09 23.29 24.42
C LYS A 632 14.63 24.57 25.04
N LEU A 633 15.16 25.44 24.19
CA LEU A 633 15.76 26.71 24.61
C LEU A 633 14.76 27.55 25.41
N GLY A 634 15.17 28.04 26.58
CA GLY A 634 14.34 28.84 27.48
C GLY A 634 13.34 28.06 28.34
N GLU A 635 13.15 26.75 28.10
CA GLU A 635 12.22 25.91 28.88
C GLU A 635 12.93 24.79 29.65
N THR A 636 13.97 24.18 29.08
CA THR A 636 14.69 23.08 29.72
C THR A 636 15.72 23.60 30.72
N CYS A 637 15.71 23.06 31.94
CA CYS A 637 16.67 23.43 32.97
C CYS A 637 18.07 22.87 32.65
N GLU A 638 19.07 23.74 32.57
CA GLU A 638 20.46 23.37 32.26
C GLU A 638 21.05 22.36 33.25
N SER A 639 20.78 22.53 34.56
CA SER A 639 21.27 21.60 35.59
C SER A 639 20.69 20.19 35.42
N GLN A 640 19.40 20.09 35.07
CA GLN A 640 18.74 18.82 34.77
C GLN A 640 19.23 18.22 33.45
N TRP A 641 19.53 19.07 32.46
CA TRP A 641 20.12 18.63 31.20
C TRP A 641 21.46 17.92 31.44
N LYS A 642 22.37 18.58 32.16
CA LYS A 642 23.71 18.07 32.49
C LYS A 642 23.68 16.78 33.30
N THR A 643 22.79 16.69 34.28
CA THR A 643 22.77 15.59 35.25
C THR A 643 21.92 14.41 34.81
N CYS A 644 20.85 14.63 34.03
CA CYS A 644 19.83 13.60 33.79
C CYS A 644 19.35 13.53 32.33
N ILE A 645 18.81 14.62 31.76
CA ILE A 645 18.02 14.56 30.50
C ILE A 645 18.87 14.08 29.32
N ARG A 646 20.13 14.52 29.21
CA ARG A 646 21.03 14.10 28.12
C ARG A 646 21.34 12.61 28.13
N TYR A 647 21.18 11.94 29.27
CA TYR A 647 21.46 10.52 29.47
C TYR A 647 20.21 9.62 29.39
N TYR A 648 19.04 10.17 29.04
CA TYR A 648 17.86 9.35 28.81
C TYR A 648 18.09 8.29 27.71
N PRO A 649 17.45 7.11 27.82
CA PRO A 649 17.88 5.91 27.11
C PRO A 649 17.49 5.87 25.63
N ALA A 650 16.60 6.76 25.16
CA ALA A 650 16.19 6.75 23.75
C ALA A 650 17.38 6.93 22.80
N PRO A 651 17.40 6.26 21.63
CA PRO A 651 18.46 6.37 20.64
C PRO A 651 18.42 7.69 19.84
N TRP A 652 17.31 8.42 19.91
CA TRP A 652 17.12 9.72 19.25
C TRP A 652 16.89 10.82 20.27
N ALA A 653 17.43 12.00 19.99
CA ALA A 653 17.31 13.21 20.78
C ALA A 653 16.72 14.35 19.94
N GLU A 654 16.05 15.29 20.59
CA GLU A 654 15.55 16.52 19.98
C GLU A 654 16.14 17.76 20.65
N LEU A 655 16.65 18.70 19.85
CA LEU A 655 17.07 20.03 20.31
C LEU A 655 16.18 21.07 19.63
N ALA A 656 15.47 21.88 20.41
CA ALA A 656 14.40 22.74 19.93
C ALA A 656 14.62 24.23 20.25
N VAL A 657 14.32 25.04 19.25
CA VAL A 657 14.03 26.48 19.34
C VAL A 657 12.61 26.72 18.83
N ASP A 658 12.10 27.94 18.95
CA ASP A 658 10.71 28.26 18.61
C ASP A 658 10.32 27.87 17.18
N ASN A 659 11.23 28.05 16.22
CA ASN A 659 10.98 27.86 14.79
C ASN A 659 11.63 26.61 14.20
N LEU A 660 12.44 25.85 14.95
CA LEU A 660 13.19 24.71 14.43
C LEU A 660 13.43 23.63 15.49
N ILE A 661 13.30 22.37 15.10
CA ILE A 661 13.68 21.22 15.92
C ILE A 661 14.66 20.35 15.14
N LEU A 662 15.84 20.12 15.71
CA LEU A 662 16.84 19.19 15.21
C LEU A 662 16.62 17.83 15.86
N THR A 663 16.52 16.77 15.06
CA THR A 663 16.41 15.38 15.52
C THR A 663 17.65 14.60 15.07
N VAL A 664 18.44 14.16 16.05
CA VAL A 664 19.76 13.55 15.85
C VAL A 664 19.92 12.32 16.75
N PRO A 665 20.89 11.42 16.48
CA PRO A 665 21.20 10.34 17.41
C PRO A 665 21.60 10.88 18.78
N SER A 666 21.09 10.27 19.85
CA SER A 666 21.37 10.69 21.23
C SER A 666 22.86 10.69 21.56
N ASP A 667 23.62 9.75 21.01
CA ASP A 667 25.08 9.67 21.21
C ASP A 667 25.81 10.94 20.73
N SER A 668 25.27 11.62 19.73
CA SER A 668 25.83 12.86 19.20
C SER A 668 25.62 14.07 20.12
N ILE A 669 24.74 13.99 21.12
CA ILE A 669 24.46 15.09 22.05
C ILE A 669 24.81 14.78 23.51
N ARG A 670 25.08 13.52 23.86
CA ARG A 670 25.35 13.10 25.26
C ARG A 670 26.53 13.84 25.89
N HIS A 671 27.52 14.21 25.08
CA HIS A 671 28.69 14.96 25.51
C HIS A 671 28.46 16.49 25.57
N MET A 672 27.33 16.99 25.04
CA MET A 672 27.01 18.42 25.01
C MET A 672 26.49 18.87 26.38
N GLU A 673 27.32 19.59 27.13
CA GLU A 673 26.96 20.09 28.46
C GLU A 673 26.01 21.29 28.43
N ASN A 674 26.17 22.19 27.47
CA ASN A 674 25.32 23.37 27.32
C ASN A 674 24.91 23.55 25.83
N PRO A 675 23.67 23.22 25.46
CA PRO A 675 23.15 23.44 24.11
C PRO A 675 22.79 24.90 23.79
N GLU A 676 22.72 25.80 24.78
CA GLU A 676 22.16 27.15 24.60
C GLU A 676 22.87 28.01 23.55
N PRO A 677 24.22 28.08 23.48
CA PRO A 677 24.89 28.90 22.47
C PRO A 677 24.59 28.43 21.04
N LEU A 678 24.59 27.10 20.83
CA LEU A 678 24.26 26.49 19.55
C LEU A 678 22.82 26.81 19.15
N LEU A 679 21.87 26.63 20.08
CA LEU A 679 20.46 26.88 19.81
C LEU A 679 20.14 28.36 19.66
N THR A 680 20.88 29.25 20.33
CA THR A 680 20.77 30.69 20.11
C THR A 680 21.15 31.05 18.67
N LEU A 681 22.26 30.49 18.16
CA LEU A 681 22.66 30.67 16.76
C LEU A 681 21.61 30.14 15.79
N TRP A 682 21.05 28.95 16.04
CA TRP A 682 19.95 28.42 15.21
C TRP A 682 18.70 29.29 15.25
N ASN A 683 18.37 29.88 16.39
CA ASN A 683 17.26 30.82 16.50
C ASN A 683 17.51 32.09 15.67
N GLU A 684 18.73 32.64 15.69
CA GLU A 684 19.14 33.76 14.84
C GLU A 684 19.05 33.43 13.34
N ILE A 685 19.48 32.22 12.95
CA ILE A 685 19.35 31.71 11.57
C ILE A 685 17.88 31.68 11.15
N MET A 686 16.98 31.14 11.99
CA MET A 686 15.55 31.09 11.67
C MET A 686 14.91 32.47 11.60
N VAL A 687 15.34 33.41 12.45
CA VAL A 687 14.95 34.82 12.34
C VAL A 687 15.39 35.40 11.00
N ALA A 688 16.63 35.16 10.57
CA ALA A 688 17.11 35.62 9.27
C ALA A 688 16.33 34.99 8.10
N ILE A 689 15.98 33.71 8.19
CA ILE A 689 15.13 33.04 7.19
C ILE A 689 13.76 33.73 7.10
N SER A 690 13.13 34.01 8.24
CA SER A 690 11.83 34.69 8.30
C SER A 690 11.87 36.10 7.70
N LYS A 691 12.98 36.82 7.95
CA LYS A 691 13.20 38.18 7.44
C LYS A 691 13.29 38.18 5.92
N LEU A 692 14.15 37.35 5.32
CA LEU A 692 14.27 37.29 3.87
C LEU A 692 12.96 36.80 3.22
N ALA A 693 12.28 35.83 3.83
CA ALA A 693 10.99 35.36 3.33
C ALA A 693 9.85 36.38 3.51
N ALA A 694 10.08 37.49 4.20
CA ALA A 694 9.11 38.52 4.52
C ALA A 694 7.84 37.98 5.21
N ILE A 695 8.02 37.05 6.13
CA ILE A 695 6.95 36.42 6.93
C ILE A 695 7.09 36.78 8.41
N PRO A 696 6.04 36.58 9.25
CA PRO A 696 6.16 36.77 10.68
C PRO A 696 7.32 35.97 11.29
N THR A 697 8.03 36.59 12.24
CA THR A 697 9.21 35.99 12.87
C THR A 697 8.90 34.67 13.56
N LYS A 698 7.70 34.52 14.14
CA LYS A 698 7.23 33.25 14.70
C LYS A 698 6.50 32.44 13.63
N PHE A 699 6.99 31.24 13.36
CA PHE A 699 6.38 30.36 12.37
C PHE A 699 5.08 29.76 12.93
N PRO A 700 4.09 29.43 12.06
CA PRO A 700 2.88 28.73 12.49
C PRO A 700 3.15 27.36 13.12
N ARG A 701 4.30 26.76 12.79
CA ARG A 701 4.83 25.53 13.36
C ARG A 701 6.37 25.58 13.24
N PRO A 702 7.13 24.96 14.16
CA PRO A 702 8.56 24.81 13.96
C PRO A 702 8.83 23.93 12.74
N GLU A 703 9.83 24.28 11.94
CA GLU A 703 10.45 23.40 10.96
C GLU A 703 11.21 22.28 11.67
N ARG A 704 11.54 21.22 10.94
CA ARG A 704 12.22 20.03 11.51
C ARG A 704 13.32 19.58 10.57
N ILE A 705 14.47 19.24 11.13
CA ILE A 705 15.55 18.54 10.41
C ILE A 705 15.81 17.22 11.11
N VAL A 706 15.76 16.12 10.36
CA VAL A 706 15.96 14.76 10.84
C VAL A 706 17.11 14.15 10.07
N THR A 707 18.13 13.65 10.79
CA THR A 707 19.21 12.89 10.15
C THR A 707 18.88 11.41 10.10
N ASP A 708 19.26 10.72 9.04
CA ASP A 708 19.01 9.30 8.84
C ASP A 708 20.26 8.60 8.27
N VAL A 709 20.39 7.30 8.52
CA VAL A 709 21.47 6.48 7.95
C VAL A 709 21.35 6.33 6.43
N GLN A 710 20.13 6.50 5.92
CA GLN A 710 19.82 6.48 4.51
C GLN A 710 18.54 7.27 4.24
N ILE A 711 18.62 8.23 3.31
CA ILE A 711 17.49 8.97 2.76
C ILE A 711 17.17 8.53 1.33
N SER A 712 16.00 8.93 0.84
CA SER A 712 15.42 8.54 -0.45
C SER A 712 16.02 9.30 -1.63
N PHE A 713 16.54 10.50 -1.41
CA PHE A 713 17.09 11.34 -2.46
C PHE A 713 18.24 12.23 -1.98
N GLY A 714 19.25 12.43 -2.82
CA GLY A 714 20.30 13.42 -2.61
C GLY A 714 21.15 13.24 -1.34
N TRP A 715 21.74 14.35 -0.90
CA TRP A 715 22.48 14.44 0.37
C TRP A 715 21.59 14.94 1.52
N MET A 716 20.72 15.90 1.21
CA MET A 716 19.59 16.32 2.00
C MET A 716 18.42 16.57 1.04
N HIS A 717 17.19 16.60 1.55
CA HIS A 717 16.06 17.11 0.79
C HIS A 717 15.01 17.78 1.68
N ALA A 718 14.38 18.80 1.11
CA ALA A 718 13.35 19.60 1.75
C ALA A 718 12.08 18.80 2.05
N GLY A 719 11.30 19.29 3.00
CA GLY A 719 10.10 18.62 3.47
C GLY A 719 9.73 19.03 4.88
N TYR A 720 8.82 18.24 5.47
CA TYR A 720 8.52 18.31 6.89
C TYR A 720 8.49 16.90 7.47
N PRO A 721 9.63 16.41 7.98
CA PRO A 721 10.90 17.13 8.18
C PRO A 721 11.72 17.28 6.90
N ILE A 722 12.74 18.13 6.96
CA ILE A 722 13.93 18.04 6.10
C ILE A 722 14.68 16.78 6.51
N MET A 723 15.06 15.96 5.53
CA MET A 723 15.81 14.72 5.76
C MET A 723 17.26 14.92 5.30
N GLY A 724 18.22 14.48 6.10
CA GLY A 724 19.64 14.52 5.76
C GLY A 724 20.39 13.27 6.19
N HIS A 725 21.58 13.00 5.65
CA HIS A 725 22.39 11.87 6.12
C HIS A 725 22.94 12.11 7.54
N LEU A 726 23.21 11.04 8.29
CA LEU A 726 23.89 11.08 9.60
C LEU A 726 25.23 11.84 9.58
N ASP A 727 25.89 11.87 8.43
CA ASP A 727 27.16 12.58 8.25
C ASP A 727 26.97 14.11 8.39
N SER A 728 25.74 14.64 8.21
CA SER A 728 25.38 16.05 8.44
C SER A 728 25.16 16.42 9.91
N VAL A 729 25.20 15.46 10.84
CA VAL A 729 25.04 15.78 12.28
C VAL A 729 26.12 16.75 12.75
N LYS A 730 27.37 16.56 12.30
CA LYS A 730 28.49 17.42 12.72
C LYS A 730 28.29 18.87 12.29
N GLU A 731 27.91 19.12 11.04
CA GLU A 731 27.70 20.49 10.56
C GLU A 731 26.57 21.21 11.29
N MET A 732 25.56 20.47 11.79
CA MET A 732 24.43 21.06 12.51
C MET A 732 24.65 21.28 14.01
N LEU A 733 25.57 20.54 14.64
CA LEU A 733 25.80 20.57 16.08
C LEU A 733 27.12 21.23 16.50
N ASP A 734 28.11 21.31 15.61
CA ASP A 734 29.40 21.92 15.90
C ASP A 734 29.37 23.41 15.54
N MET A 735 29.13 24.25 16.54
CA MET A 735 29.07 25.70 16.39
C MET A 735 30.36 26.29 15.78
N LYS A 736 31.53 25.74 16.14
CA LYS A 736 32.81 26.20 15.57
C LYS A 736 32.86 25.88 14.08
N HIS A 737 32.43 24.68 13.70
CA HIS A 737 32.33 24.30 12.29
C HIS A 737 31.38 25.21 11.51
N MET A 738 30.19 25.51 12.07
CA MET A 738 29.21 26.40 11.44
C MET A 738 29.80 27.80 11.18
N GLN A 739 30.55 28.35 12.14
CA GLN A 739 31.15 29.68 12.04
C GLN A 739 32.36 29.73 11.09
N THR A 740 33.12 28.63 10.94
CA THR A 740 34.32 28.62 10.08
C THR A 740 34.06 28.15 8.65
N THR A 741 33.17 27.16 8.49
CA THR A 741 32.95 26.46 7.21
C THR A 741 31.60 26.82 6.59
N GLY A 742 30.63 27.23 7.43
CA GLY A 742 29.27 27.49 7.00
C GLY A 742 28.33 26.30 7.21
N LEU A 743 27.09 26.48 6.77
CA LEU A 743 25.96 25.56 6.95
C LEU A 743 25.11 25.53 5.67
N TRP A 744 25.73 25.28 4.52
CA TRP A 744 25.06 25.43 3.24
C TRP A 744 23.88 24.46 3.06
N GLY A 745 24.09 23.16 3.30
CA GLY A 745 23.08 22.12 3.10
C GLY A 745 21.78 22.37 3.89
N PRO A 746 21.83 22.45 5.23
CA PRO A 746 20.63 22.66 6.03
C PRO A 746 19.88 23.97 5.71
N VAL A 747 20.59 25.06 5.42
CA VAL A 747 19.97 26.35 5.07
C VAL A 747 19.38 26.32 3.65
N HIS A 748 20.00 25.61 2.73
CA HIS A 748 19.49 25.39 1.38
C HIS A 748 18.11 24.69 1.43
N GLU A 749 17.98 23.62 2.22
CA GLU A 749 16.70 22.92 2.41
C GLU A 749 15.64 23.78 3.12
N LEU A 750 16.04 24.59 4.10
CA LEU A 750 15.15 25.57 4.72
C LEU A 750 14.69 26.63 3.71
N GLY A 751 15.56 27.02 2.78
CA GLY A 751 15.25 27.90 1.66
C GLY A 751 14.23 27.31 0.71
N HIS A 752 14.31 26.01 0.39
CA HIS A 752 13.27 25.31 -0.37
C HIS A 752 11.90 25.40 0.33
N ASN A 753 11.86 25.26 1.65
CA ASN A 753 10.62 25.42 2.42
C ASN A 753 10.03 26.85 2.36
N GLN A 754 10.81 27.86 1.93
CA GLN A 754 10.35 29.25 1.74
C GLN A 754 9.96 29.59 0.29
N GLN A 755 10.33 28.78 -0.69
CA GLN A 755 9.97 29.02 -2.10
C GLN A 755 8.44 29.05 -2.28
N GLN A 756 7.96 29.93 -3.15
CA GLN A 756 6.53 30.04 -3.47
C GLN A 756 6.32 29.99 -4.97
N ASN A 757 5.33 29.20 -5.40
CA ASN A 757 4.92 29.09 -6.80
C ASN A 757 4.64 30.45 -7.47
N ALA A 758 4.36 31.49 -6.70
CA ALA A 758 4.12 32.85 -7.16
C ALA A 758 5.29 33.44 -7.98
N TRP A 759 6.53 33.18 -7.57
CA TRP A 759 7.74 33.75 -8.18
C TRP A 759 8.74 32.69 -8.66
N GLU A 760 8.41 31.41 -8.54
CA GLU A 760 9.22 30.33 -9.10
C GLU A 760 8.91 30.08 -10.58
N PHE A 761 9.95 29.74 -11.34
CA PHE A 761 9.95 29.40 -12.77
C PHE A 761 10.50 27.98 -13.02
N PRO A 762 9.81 26.89 -12.57
CA PRO A 762 10.32 25.53 -12.73
C PRO A 762 10.54 25.15 -14.21
N PRO A 763 11.57 24.34 -14.52
CA PRO A 763 12.53 23.73 -13.59
C PRO A 763 13.71 24.63 -13.18
N HIS A 764 13.82 25.84 -13.77
CA HIS A 764 15.03 26.67 -13.68
C HIS A 764 15.39 27.11 -12.26
N THR A 765 14.38 27.60 -11.52
CA THR A 765 14.60 28.25 -10.21
C THR A 765 14.54 27.29 -9.04
N THR A 766 14.06 26.05 -9.25
CA THR A 766 13.83 25.05 -8.19
C THR A 766 15.04 24.92 -7.28
N GLU A 767 16.23 24.74 -7.84
CA GLU A 767 17.50 24.59 -7.12
C GLU A 767 18.34 25.89 -7.10
N ALA A 768 17.75 27.02 -7.53
CA ALA A 768 18.45 28.30 -7.63
C ALA A 768 18.03 29.25 -6.50
N THR A 769 16.75 29.59 -6.41
CA THR A 769 16.28 30.66 -5.50
C THR A 769 16.30 30.23 -4.03
N CYS A 770 16.21 28.94 -3.72
CA CYS A 770 16.45 28.41 -2.37
C CYS A 770 17.82 28.82 -1.81
N ASN A 771 18.84 28.97 -2.67
CA ASN A 771 20.17 29.42 -2.27
C ASN A 771 20.24 30.90 -1.86
N LEU A 772 19.22 31.72 -2.14
CA LEU A 772 19.18 33.10 -1.64
C LEU A 772 19.21 33.13 -0.11
N TRP A 773 18.49 32.21 0.54
CA TRP A 773 18.54 32.04 1.99
C TRP A 773 19.91 31.56 2.46
N SER A 774 20.54 30.64 1.73
CA SER A 774 21.89 30.20 2.05
C SER A 774 22.88 31.36 2.04
N VAL A 775 22.90 32.16 0.98
CA VAL A 775 23.77 33.35 0.91
C VAL A 775 23.42 34.35 2.01
N TYR A 776 22.14 34.66 2.21
CA TYR A 776 21.70 35.63 3.19
C TYR A 776 22.11 35.27 4.62
N VAL A 777 21.92 34.02 5.04
CA VAL A 777 22.32 33.54 6.37
C VAL A 777 23.83 33.57 6.56
N HIS A 778 24.60 33.14 5.56
CA HIS A 778 26.05 33.13 5.66
C HIS A 778 26.60 34.56 5.82
N GLU A 779 26.08 35.52 5.06
CA GLU A 779 26.55 36.90 5.12
C GLU A 779 26.09 37.64 6.38
N ASN A 780 24.81 37.50 6.77
CA ASN A 780 24.20 38.34 7.79
C ASN A 780 24.18 37.72 9.19
N VAL A 781 24.33 36.40 9.32
CA VAL A 781 24.32 35.71 10.61
C VAL A 781 25.68 35.10 10.91
N LEU A 782 26.23 34.33 9.97
CA LEU A 782 27.51 33.63 10.20
C LEU A 782 28.74 34.52 9.96
N GLY A 783 28.57 35.69 9.33
CA GLY A 783 29.68 36.58 8.97
C GLY A 783 30.65 35.98 7.93
N ILE A 784 30.19 34.98 7.16
CA ILE A 784 30.96 34.31 6.12
C ILE A 784 30.69 34.98 4.77
N PRO A 785 31.70 35.60 4.13
CA PRO A 785 31.53 36.17 2.81
C PRO A 785 31.10 35.10 1.78
N ARG A 786 30.17 35.44 0.87
CA ARG A 786 29.62 34.48 -0.11
C ARG A 786 30.66 33.66 -0.88
N HIS A 787 31.80 34.27 -1.23
CA HIS A 787 32.85 33.62 -2.01
C HIS A 787 33.61 32.53 -1.22
N LYS A 788 33.42 32.50 0.11
CA LYS A 788 33.90 31.46 1.02
C LYS A 788 32.79 30.51 1.46
N ALA A 789 31.53 30.92 1.37
CA ALA A 789 30.37 30.14 1.80
C ALA A 789 30.14 28.86 0.97
N HIS A 790 30.45 28.89 -0.33
CA HIS A 790 30.35 27.71 -1.20
C HIS A 790 31.36 27.75 -2.35
N GLN A 791 31.88 26.59 -2.77
CA GLN A 791 32.87 26.52 -3.85
C GLN A 791 32.35 27.13 -5.16
N ALA A 792 31.09 26.93 -5.50
CA ALA A 792 30.46 27.51 -6.69
C ALA A 792 30.39 29.04 -6.66
N LEU A 793 30.50 29.68 -5.49
CA LEU A 793 30.44 31.13 -5.35
C LEU A 793 31.81 31.82 -5.31
N ARG A 794 32.91 31.07 -5.47
CA ARG A 794 34.23 31.66 -5.68
C ARG A 794 34.20 32.56 -6.91
N SER A 795 34.78 33.75 -6.83
CA SER A 795 34.67 34.78 -7.88
C SER A 795 35.04 34.27 -9.27
N GLN A 796 36.12 33.49 -9.38
CA GLN A 796 36.56 32.88 -10.65
C GLN A 796 35.52 31.90 -11.23
N CYS A 797 34.87 31.09 -10.38
CA CYS A 797 33.84 30.15 -10.81
C CYS A 797 32.58 30.86 -11.31
N ARG A 798 32.19 31.96 -10.64
CA ARG A 798 31.04 32.78 -11.03
C ARG A 798 31.28 33.46 -12.37
N GLU A 799 32.44 34.11 -12.52
CA GLU A 799 32.83 34.78 -13.78
C GLU A 799 32.90 33.80 -14.94
N ALA A 800 33.55 32.66 -14.76
CA ALA A 800 33.65 31.62 -15.79
C ALA A 800 32.26 31.12 -16.24
N ARG A 801 31.35 30.89 -15.28
CA ARG A 801 29.98 30.45 -15.55
C ARG A 801 29.20 31.47 -16.39
N ILE A 802 29.28 32.75 -16.04
CA ILE A 802 28.62 33.83 -16.79
C ILE A 802 29.16 33.87 -18.23
N ARG A 803 30.48 33.88 -18.41
CA ARG A 803 31.12 33.91 -19.73
C ARG A 803 30.72 32.70 -20.58
N GLU A 804 30.70 31.51 -19.99
CA GLU A 804 30.32 30.29 -20.70
C GLU A 804 28.85 30.30 -21.14
N TYR A 805 27.94 30.72 -20.25
CA TYR A 805 26.52 30.83 -20.57
C TYR A 805 26.26 31.82 -21.71
N LEU A 806 26.90 32.98 -21.66
CA LEU A 806 26.80 33.99 -22.72
C LEU A 806 27.40 33.50 -24.04
N LYS A 807 28.55 32.80 -24.01
CA LYS A 807 29.17 32.20 -25.20
C LYS A 807 28.25 31.19 -25.90
N LYS A 808 27.36 30.51 -25.16
CA LYS A 808 26.35 29.59 -25.70
C LYS A 808 25.08 30.31 -26.22
N GLY A 809 25.06 31.64 -26.17
CA GLY A 809 23.97 32.50 -26.65
C GLY A 809 22.89 32.77 -25.61
N ALA A 810 23.20 32.66 -24.32
CA ALA A 810 22.27 32.95 -23.21
C ALA A 810 20.90 32.24 -23.37
N LYS A 811 20.93 30.96 -23.73
CA LYS A 811 19.70 30.20 -23.98
C LYS A 811 19.03 29.84 -22.66
N LEU A 812 17.78 30.24 -22.49
CA LEU A 812 17.02 30.01 -21.24
C LEU A 812 17.02 28.54 -20.78
N LYS A 813 17.04 27.57 -21.70
CA LYS A 813 17.13 26.14 -21.35
C LYS A 813 18.40 25.76 -20.55
N ASP A 814 19.46 26.56 -20.66
CA ASP A 814 20.75 26.38 -19.98
C ASP A 814 20.86 27.31 -18.73
N TRP A 815 19.81 28.08 -18.43
CA TRP A 815 19.68 28.92 -17.23
C TRP A 815 19.11 28.07 -16.08
N GLU A 816 19.97 27.32 -15.41
CA GLU A 816 19.60 26.38 -14.35
C GLU A 816 20.50 26.53 -13.11
N VAL A 817 19.98 26.15 -11.93
CA VAL A 817 20.70 26.05 -10.65
C VAL A 817 21.60 27.27 -10.38
N TRP A 818 22.91 27.10 -10.52
CA TRP A 818 23.92 28.11 -10.25
C TRP A 818 23.97 29.23 -11.28
N THR A 819 23.67 28.95 -12.55
CA THR A 819 23.58 29.98 -13.60
C THR A 819 22.36 30.86 -13.35
N ALA A 820 21.25 30.25 -12.96
CA ALA A 820 20.04 30.97 -12.59
C ALA A 820 20.24 31.85 -11.34
N LEU A 821 20.92 31.31 -10.33
CA LEU A 821 21.25 32.04 -9.11
C LEU A 821 22.07 33.31 -9.38
N GLU A 822 23.01 33.31 -10.34
CA GLU A 822 23.84 34.49 -10.64
C GLU A 822 23.00 35.72 -11.02
N THR A 823 21.90 35.54 -11.75
CA THR A 823 20.99 36.64 -12.09
C THR A 823 20.46 37.33 -10.83
N TYR A 824 20.09 36.56 -9.80
CA TYR A 824 19.61 37.11 -8.54
C TYR A 824 20.75 37.69 -7.69
N LEU A 825 21.93 37.05 -7.68
CA LEU A 825 23.08 37.55 -6.93
C LEU A 825 23.59 38.90 -7.47
N GLN A 826 23.58 39.11 -8.78
CA GLN A 826 23.94 40.39 -9.40
C GLN A 826 22.94 41.50 -9.05
N LEU A 827 21.64 41.18 -9.02
CA LEU A 827 20.62 42.12 -8.52
C LEU A 827 20.84 42.45 -7.04
N GLN A 828 21.16 41.44 -6.23
CA GLN A 828 21.46 41.65 -4.82
C GLN A 828 22.75 42.47 -4.62
N GLU A 829 23.79 42.27 -5.44
CA GLU A 829 25.02 43.07 -5.40
C GLU A 829 24.79 44.52 -5.80
N GLY A 830 23.90 44.75 -6.78
CA GLY A 830 23.55 46.08 -7.25
C GLY A 830 22.64 46.88 -6.33
N PHE A 831 21.72 46.20 -5.61
CA PHE A 831 20.62 46.86 -4.92
C PHE A 831 20.39 46.42 -3.46
N GLY A 832 21.13 45.44 -2.96
CA GLY A 832 20.98 44.91 -1.60
C GLY A 832 19.82 43.91 -1.43
N TRP A 833 19.56 43.53 -0.17
CA TRP A 833 18.54 42.54 0.20
C TRP A 833 17.14 43.15 0.41
N ASP A 834 17.04 44.45 0.66
CA ASP A 834 15.76 45.13 0.94
C ASP A 834 14.77 45.02 -0.23
N PRO A 835 15.17 45.21 -1.51
CA PRO A 835 14.26 45.03 -2.64
C PRO A 835 13.69 43.61 -2.73
N PHE A 836 14.47 42.58 -2.41
CA PHE A 836 14.01 41.19 -2.39
C PHE A 836 12.95 40.98 -1.32
N THR A 837 13.24 41.41 -0.10
CA THR A 837 12.32 41.28 1.04
C THR A 837 11.00 41.99 0.76
N GLN A 838 11.04 43.22 0.24
CA GLN A 838 9.85 43.98 -0.13
C GLN A 838 9.09 43.33 -1.30
N LEU A 839 9.80 42.76 -2.27
CA LEU A 839 9.17 42.07 -3.39
C LEU A 839 8.47 40.78 -2.97
N PHE A 840 9.09 39.96 -2.11
CA PHE A 840 8.46 38.75 -1.57
C PHE A 840 7.23 39.09 -0.73
N PHE A 841 7.27 40.18 0.04
CA PHE A 841 6.10 40.70 0.76
C PHE A 841 4.97 41.09 -0.21
N ASP A 842 5.28 41.80 -1.29
CA ASP A 842 4.29 42.20 -2.29
C ASP A 842 3.65 40.98 -2.96
N TYR A 843 4.46 40.00 -3.40
CA TYR A 843 3.95 38.77 -4.01
C TYR A 843 3.00 37.99 -3.09
N GLN A 844 3.28 37.95 -1.79
CA GLN A 844 2.41 37.27 -0.82
C GLN A 844 1.04 37.96 -0.66
N LYS A 845 0.92 39.23 -1.05
CA LYS A 845 -0.35 39.97 -1.05
C LYS A 845 -1.07 39.95 -2.39
N MET A 846 -0.44 39.44 -3.45
CA MET A 846 -1.04 39.40 -4.78
C MET A 846 -2.10 38.31 -4.89
N SER A 847 -3.29 38.68 -5.35
CA SER A 847 -4.39 37.75 -5.63
C SER A 847 -4.33 37.15 -7.04
N THR A 848 -3.70 37.85 -7.99
CA THR A 848 -3.63 37.45 -9.40
C THR A 848 -2.17 37.30 -9.82
N ILE A 849 -1.73 36.06 -10.03
CA ILE A 849 -0.37 35.73 -10.48
C ILE A 849 -0.45 34.87 -11.75
N PRO A 850 0.34 35.18 -12.80
CA PRO A 850 0.38 34.37 -14.02
C PRO A 850 0.79 32.92 -13.74
N LYS A 851 0.31 31.98 -14.56
CA LYS A 851 0.63 30.56 -14.41
C LYS A 851 1.85 30.14 -15.24
N ASP A 852 2.06 30.75 -16.41
CA ASP A 852 3.18 30.44 -17.29
C ASP A 852 4.47 31.18 -16.88
N ASN A 853 5.62 30.55 -17.10
CA ASN A 853 6.91 31.10 -16.69
C ASN A 853 7.25 32.42 -17.40
N THR A 854 6.94 32.55 -18.70
CA THR A 854 7.22 33.77 -19.46
C THR A 854 6.53 34.99 -18.86
N ALA A 855 5.24 34.88 -18.54
CA ALA A 855 4.51 35.97 -17.90
C ALA A 855 5.01 36.24 -16.48
N LYS A 856 5.36 35.22 -15.71
CA LYS A 856 5.93 35.41 -14.37
C LYS A 856 7.30 36.10 -14.40
N MET A 857 8.17 35.75 -15.35
CA MET A 857 9.47 36.39 -15.55
C MET A 857 9.31 37.88 -15.90
N ASN A 858 8.36 38.21 -16.77
CA ASN A 858 8.03 39.60 -17.10
C ASN A 858 7.49 40.35 -15.87
N LEU A 859 6.60 39.73 -15.10
CA LEU A 859 6.09 40.31 -13.86
C LEU A 859 7.21 40.55 -12.83
N TRP A 860 8.13 39.61 -12.66
CA TRP A 860 9.29 39.78 -11.80
C TRP A 860 10.17 40.94 -12.27
N ALA A 861 10.50 40.98 -13.56
CA ALA A 861 11.30 42.06 -14.14
C ALA A 861 10.65 43.43 -13.95
N GLN A 862 9.33 43.52 -14.17
CA GLN A 862 8.54 44.74 -13.95
C GLN A 862 8.60 45.17 -12.48
N LYS A 863 8.21 44.27 -11.56
CA LYS A 863 8.09 44.58 -10.14
C LYS A 863 9.44 44.93 -9.51
N PHE A 864 10.49 44.18 -9.85
CA PHE A 864 11.83 44.47 -9.34
C PHE A 864 12.36 45.80 -9.89
N SER A 865 12.16 46.09 -11.19
CA SER A 865 12.55 47.38 -11.81
C SER A 865 11.88 48.58 -11.13
N GLN A 866 10.55 48.47 -10.89
CA GLN A 866 9.79 49.50 -10.18
C GLN A 866 10.28 49.65 -8.73
N LYS A 867 10.60 48.54 -8.06
CA LYS A 867 11.07 48.54 -6.67
C LYS A 867 12.40 49.27 -6.50
N VAL A 868 13.33 49.08 -7.42
CA VAL A 868 14.65 49.75 -7.39
C VAL A 868 14.68 51.07 -8.16
N ASN A 869 13.56 51.47 -8.77
CA ASN A 869 13.42 52.64 -9.62
C ASN A 869 14.50 52.70 -10.74
N LYS A 870 14.71 51.56 -11.42
CA LYS A 870 15.66 51.44 -12.54
C LYS A 870 15.08 50.60 -13.66
N ASN A 871 15.41 50.94 -14.90
CA ASN A 871 15.12 50.10 -16.05
C ASN A 871 16.05 48.88 -16.09
N LEU A 872 15.54 47.72 -15.66
CA LEU A 872 16.29 46.45 -15.68
C LEU A 872 15.98 45.58 -16.91
N ALA A 873 15.16 46.06 -17.86
CA ALA A 873 14.84 45.29 -19.07
C ALA A 873 16.11 44.85 -19.85
N PRO A 874 17.14 45.71 -20.02
CA PRO A 874 18.40 45.30 -20.67
C PRO A 874 19.15 44.21 -19.89
N PHE A 875 19.12 44.25 -18.56
CA PHE A 875 19.78 43.26 -17.71
C PHE A 875 19.14 41.88 -17.86
N PHE A 876 17.82 41.78 -17.72
CA PHE A 876 17.11 40.50 -17.85
C PHE A 876 17.20 39.96 -19.28
N THR A 877 17.16 40.83 -20.30
CA THR A 877 17.36 40.44 -21.70
C THR A 877 18.75 39.84 -21.92
N ALA A 878 19.81 40.40 -21.31
CA ALA A 878 21.16 39.85 -21.40
C ALA A 878 21.30 38.46 -20.76
N TRP A 879 20.46 38.15 -19.78
CA TRP A 879 20.35 36.82 -19.17
C TRP A 879 19.48 35.84 -19.99
N GLY A 880 18.93 36.27 -21.13
CA GLY A 880 18.11 35.45 -22.00
C GLY A 880 16.64 35.35 -21.58
N TRP A 881 16.17 36.20 -20.67
CA TRP A 881 14.76 36.23 -20.28
C TRP A 881 13.89 36.76 -21.44
N PRO A 882 12.71 36.18 -21.68
CA PRO A 882 11.80 36.59 -22.75
C PRO A 882 11.02 37.87 -22.37
N ILE A 883 11.73 38.98 -22.18
CA ILE A 883 11.13 40.27 -21.86
C ILE A 883 10.32 40.78 -23.05
N LYS A 884 9.04 41.06 -22.82
CA LYS A 884 8.11 41.55 -23.84
C LYS A 884 8.49 42.95 -24.28
N LYS A 885 8.22 43.27 -25.54
CA LYS A 885 8.50 44.59 -26.11
C LYS A 885 7.70 45.67 -25.39
N GLU A 886 6.44 45.40 -25.07
CA GLU A 886 5.54 46.32 -24.36
C GLU A 886 6.10 46.65 -22.97
N LEU A 887 6.59 45.64 -22.24
CA LEU A 887 7.21 45.85 -20.94
C LEU A 887 8.53 46.62 -21.05
N SER A 888 9.34 46.37 -22.08
CA SER A 888 10.57 47.13 -22.33
C SER A 888 10.28 48.62 -22.56
N VAL A 889 9.20 48.93 -23.29
CA VAL A 889 8.74 50.31 -23.50
C VAL A 889 8.25 50.91 -22.18
N GLU A 890 7.46 50.17 -21.40
CA GLU A 890 6.98 50.64 -20.08
C GLU A 890 8.16 51.00 -19.16
N LEU A 891 9.13 50.10 -19.04
CA LEU A 891 10.30 50.28 -18.18
C LEU A 891 11.28 51.32 -18.70
N SER A 892 11.21 51.73 -19.98
CA SER A 892 12.05 52.81 -20.52
C SER A 892 11.79 54.17 -19.86
N SER A 893 10.65 54.34 -19.19
CA SER A 893 10.34 55.53 -18.38
C SER A 893 11.17 55.65 -17.09
N LEU A 894 11.78 54.54 -16.62
CA LEU A 894 12.64 54.51 -15.45
C LEU A 894 14.10 54.84 -15.83
N PRO A 895 14.90 55.45 -14.92
CA PRO A 895 16.32 55.70 -15.16
C PRO A 895 17.10 54.43 -15.49
N SER A 896 18.09 54.52 -16.38
CA SER A 896 18.98 53.39 -16.70
C SER A 896 19.78 52.92 -15.48
N TRP A 897 20.04 51.61 -15.41
CA TRP A 897 21.00 51.06 -14.46
C TRP A 897 22.40 51.11 -15.08
N GLU A 898 23.16 52.15 -14.73
CA GLU A 898 24.52 52.36 -15.25
C GLU A 898 25.53 51.32 -14.73
N GLN A 899 25.29 50.81 -13.52
CA GLN A 899 26.11 49.79 -12.86
C GLN A 899 25.70 48.35 -13.25
N ASP A 900 24.94 48.17 -14.34
CA ASP A 900 24.56 46.85 -14.86
C ASP A 900 25.82 46.01 -15.12
N PRO A 901 26.08 44.95 -14.33
CA PRO A 901 27.31 44.16 -14.44
C PRO A 901 27.39 43.41 -15.77
N MET A 902 26.25 43.17 -16.42
CA MET A 902 26.22 42.50 -17.72
C MET A 902 26.79 43.37 -18.85
N ARG A 903 26.90 44.69 -18.68
CA ARG A 903 27.57 45.56 -19.66
C ARG A 903 29.02 45.18 -19.91
N SER A 904 29.71 44.67 -18.89
CA SER A 904 31.12 44.23 -19.00
C SER A 904 31.31 42.94 -19.80
N TYR A 905 30.22 42.22 -20.10
CA TYR A 905 30.23 40.98 -20.86
C TYR A 905 29.57 41.11 -22.25
N ARG A 906 29.09 42.31 -22.61
CA ARG A 906 28.45 42.60 -23.90
C ARG A 906 29.46 42.92 -24.99
#